data_AF-A0A373UNH6-F1
#
_entry.id   AF-A0A373UNH6-F1
#
_cell.length_a   1.000
_cell.length_b   1.000
_cell.length_c   1.000
_cell.angle_alpha   90.00
_cell.angle_beta   90.00
_cell.angle_gamma   90.00
#
_symmetry.space_group_name_H-M   'P 1'
#
loop_
_entity.id
_entity.type
_entity.pdbx_description
1 polymer ?
#
loop_
_entity_poly.entity_id
_entity_poly.type
_entity_poly.pdbx_seq_one_letter_code
_entity_poly.pdbx_strand_id
1 'polypeptide(L)'
;MAKGFFRELKHYKLNEISIELGIEMEETKRLVGILKKYGIVKAVKAAKPEYEDLSNQDIVLTDVVENNIEIQYVFDFVGVVMVEEYVFKCYPKYISSTIELTEQLKKVLKVIKKYNDKEQLVYLYNGEEDNKIFNRLAVSLHLLEEYFQYGLYTNQHDVIETNGEGEILWDKTINETFALIQNNRPYYVELQTQNAVDDEMDYIKRLHECVLTQCALELKETGILELFDIAEVELTGAQLDDFGDVDYIKYRLEQELRIQFVTRKQTLLKTIYTYIANDKANQDDLNFSLYGTNSFNLVWEKVCAENFGSVLDKKLYELPLGLSEDYEASKNEKLISIIDKPQWHKNNPYVTDGKVDTLKPDLICIYPCDDTEYCFGIYDAKYYCIDFNEVNGKYKVTGQPGVGDVTKQYLYQLAYDDFITKQGYKYVQNMFFCPQELAEPDYGYVEMKMLHNIGDKTLENIAVVKLCAEEMYDLYLQNEKVKDPTTYIPAVAVKRVYSTNFANRMMAYLRGITKASQAAEIKMEMKSDKGKLIYPKQIKRELGAKLIYDAICPIATGAFYGFNPYEKEYGNMVAEDMGNSYEKCEQIALVAIEIEKHIKELSEQELRDETIVKVILQHCFDDKEDISAMAKGNSLDKLVEKVMELIREVYL
;
A
#
# COMPACT_ATOMS: atom_id res chain seq x y z
N MET A 1 -38.45 8.23 -8.50
CA MET A 1 -37.35 7.78 -9.36
C MET A 1 -36.71 6.57 -8.73
N ALA A 2 -36.50 5.54 -9.54
CA ALA A 2 -35.94 4.25 -9.14
C ALA A 2 -34.52 4.43 -8.58
N LYS A 3 -34.35 4.30 -7.27
CA LYS A 3 -33.04 4.33 -6.60
C LYS A 3 -32.75 2.93 -6.09
N GLY A 4 -32.40 2.01 -6.99
CA GLY A 4 -32.15 0.63 -6.59
C GLY A 4 -30.74 0.45 -6.03
N PHE A 5 -30.63 -0.04 -4.80
CA PHE A 5 -29.35 -0.41 -4.20
C PHE A 5 -29.11 -1.91 -4.39
N PHE A 6 -27.99 -2.26 -5.00
CA PHE A 6 -27.64 -3.63 -5.32
C PHE A 6 -26.33 -3.99 -4.65
N ARG A 7 -26.35 -5.00 -3.78
CA ARG A 7 -25.14 -5.61 -3.23
C ARG A 7 -24.43 -6.43 -4.30
N GLU A 8 -23.14 -6.22 -4.44
CA GLU A 8 -22.26 -7.01 -5.29
C GLU A 8 -22.34 -8.52 -4.94
N LEU A 9 -22.37 -9.38 -5.97
CA LEU A 9 -22.45 -10.84 -5.93
C LEU A 9 -23.59 -11.44 -5.08
N LYS A 10 -24.56 -10.63 -4.65
CA LYS A 10 -25.83 -11.12 -4.12
C LYS A 10 -26.70 -11.63 -5.26
N HIS A 11 -27.46 -12.70 -5.02
CA HIS A 11 -28.31 -13.28 -6.04
C HIS A 11 -29.69 -12.61 -6.04
N TYR A 12 -30.09 -12.11 -7.21
CA TYR A 12 -31.40 -11.50 -7.41
C TYR A 12 -32.23 -12.28 -8.42
N LYS A 13 -33.51 -12.45 -8.12
CA LYS A 13 -34.52 -12.77 -9.13
C LYS A 13 -34.89 -11.49 -9.87
N LEU A 14 -35.33 -11.63 -11.12
CA LEU A 14 -35.74 -10.47 -11.92
C LEU A 14 -36.85 -9.64 -11.24
N ASN A 15 -37.77 -10.30 -10.54
CA ASN A 15 -38.81 -9.63 -9.74
C ASN A 15 -38.25 -8.82 -8.57
N GLU A 16 -37.17 -9.27 -7.93
CA GLU A 16 -36.52 -8.53 -6.84
C GLU A 16 -35.86 -7.25 -7.37
N ILE A 17 -35.24 -7.33 -8.56
CA ILE A 17 -34.69 -6.16 -9.25
C ILE A 17 -35.81 -5.17 -9.62
N SER A 18 -36.93 -5.67 -10.13
CA SER A 18 -38.11 -4.86 -10.47
C SER A 18 -38.68 -4.14 -9.24
N ILE A 19 -38.80 -4.82 -8.09
CA ILE A 19 -39.25 -4.23 -6.83
C ILE A 19 -38.28 -3.15 -6.33
N GLU A 20 -36.98 -3.44 -6.36
CA GLU A 20 -35.93 -2.52 -5.89
C GLU A 20 -35.86 -1.24 -6.73
N LEU A 21 -36.14 -1.34 -8.04
CA LEU A 21 -36.25 -0.19 -8.94
C LEU A 21 -37.65 0.45 -8.89
N GLY A 22 -38.70 -0.28 -8.54
CA GLY A 22 -40.08 0.19 -8.60
C GLY A 22 -40.57 0.38 -10.05
N ILE A 23 -40.18 -0.51 -10.95
CA ILE A 23 -40.51 -0.45 -12.40
C ILE A 23 -41.17 -1.75 -12.88
N GLU A 24 -41.82 -1.71 -14.05
CA GLU A 24 -42.47 -2.89 -14.62
C GLU A 24 -41.47 -3.98 -15.05
N MET A 25 -41.94 -5.23 -15.11
CA MET A 25 -41.11 -6.40 -15.38
C MET A 25 -40.49 -6.44 -16.78
N GLU A 26 -41.25 -6.05 -17.81
CA GLU A 26 -40.73 -5.99 -19.20
C GLU A 26 -39.58 -4.98 -19.30
N GLU A 27 -39.73 -3.84 -18.64
CA GLU A 27 -38.69 -2.82 -18.62
C GLU A 27 -37.47 -3.27 -17.81
N THR A 28 -37.69 -3.91 -16.66
CA THR A 28 -36.60 -4.52 -15.87
C THR A 28 -35.80 -5.52 -16.69
N LYS A 29 -36.48 -6.37 -17.46
CA LYS A 29 -35.86 -7.37 -18.34
C LYS A 29 -34.97 -6.73 -19.40
N ARG A 30 -35.45 -5.65 -20.02
CA ARG A 30 -34.69 -4.85 -21.00
C ARG A 30 -33.42 -4.27 -20.36
N LEU A 31 -33.56 -3.59 -19.22
CA LEU A 31 -32.43 -2.98 -18.49
C LEU A 31 -31.41 -4.02 -18.03
N VAL A 32 -31.83 -5.15 -17.45
CA VAL A 32 -30.93 -6.23 -17.06
C VAL A 32 -30.22 -6.84 -18.27
N GLY A 33 -30.90 -6.93 -19.42
CA GLY A 33 -30.27 -7.38 -20.68
C GLY A 33 -29.14 -6.46 -21.12
N ILE A 34 -29.34 -5.14 -21.00
CA ILE A 34 -28.33 -4.12 -21.29
C ILE A 34 -27.15 -4.24 -20.31
N LEU A 35 -27.43 -4.30 -19.01
CA LEU A 35 -26.39 -4.47 -17.98
C LEU A 35 -25.57 -5.74 -18.16
N LYS A 36 -26.22 -6.83 -18.63
CA LYS A 36 -25.54 -8.08 -18.96
C LYS A 36 -24.61 -7.95 -20.16
N LYS A 37 -25.02 -7.23 -21.21
CA LYS A 37 -24.18 -6.95 -22.38
C LYS A 37 -22.90 -6.19 -22.01
N TYR A 38 -22.99 -5.29 -21.03
CA TYR A 38 -21.84 -4.51 -20.54
C TYR A 38 -21.08 -5.16 -19.37
N GLY A 39 -21.38 -6.42 -19.02
CA GLY A 39 -20.65 -7.16 -17.99
C GLY A 39 -20.92 -6.71 -16.55
N ILE A 40 -21.89 -5.83 -16.31
CA ILE A 40 -22.29 -5.37 -14.97
C ILE A 40 -23.08 -6.47 -14.24
N VAL A 41 -23.96 -7.16 -14.98
CA VAL A 41 -24.79 -8.23 -14.45
C VAL A 41 -24.44 -9.55 -15.12
N LYS A 42 -24.32 -10.62 -14.33
CA LYS A 42 -24.15 -11.99 -14.83
C LYS A 42 -25.39 -12.80 -14.50
N ALA A 43 -25.85 -13.62 -15.45
CA ALA A 43 -26.84 -14.65 -15.18
C ALA A 43 -26.12 -15.89 -14.68
N VAL A 44 -26.52 -16.41 -13.52
CA VAL A 44 -25.86 -17.53 -12.82
C VAL A 44 -26.86 -18.60 -12.43
N LYS A 45 -26.37 -19.83 -12.24
CA LYS A 45 -27.19 -20.93 -11.73
C LYS A 45 -27.57 -20.68 -10.28
N ALA A 46 -28.85 -20.88 -9.94
CA ALA A 46 -29.37 -20.67 -8.58
C ALA A 46 -28.73 -21.57 -7.51
N ALA A 47 -28.08 -22.67 -7.91
CA ALA A 47 -27.39 -23.58 -7.00
C ALA A 47 -26.03 -23.04 -6.51
N LYS A 48 -25.48 -21.99 -7.15
CA LYS A 48 -24.21 -21.37 -6.75
C LYS A 48 -24.43 -20.59 -5.44
N PRO A 49 -23.54 -20.70 -4.43
CA PRO A 49 -23.62 -19.88 -3.23
C PRO A 49 -23.33 -18.40 -3.52
N GLU A 50 -23.99 -17.50 -2.78
CA GLU A 50 -23.77 -16.05 -2.89
C GLU A 50 -22.35 -15.65 -2.47
N TYR A 51 -21.87 -14.51 -2.97
CA TYR A 51 -20.59 -13.85 -2.61
C TYR A 51 -19.30 -14.61 -2.94
N GLU A 52 -19.42 -15.84 -3.45
CA GLU A 52 -18.31 -16.63 -3.98
C GLU A 52 -17.91 -16.18 -5.39
N ASP A 53 -16.65 -16.41 -5.74
CA ASP A 53 -16.15 -16.12 -7.08
C ASP A 53 -16.89 -16.96 -8.14
N LEU A 54 -17.15 -16.32 -9.28
CA LEU A 54 -17.87 -16.91 -10.40
C LEU A 54 -16.88 -17.47 -11.42
N SER A 55 -16.98 -18.77 -11.68
CA SER A 55 -16.27 -19.39 -12.79
C SER A 55 -17.06 -19.27 -14.10
N ASN A 56 -16.40 -19.46 -15.24
CA ASN A 56 -17.08 -19.48 -16.55
C ASN A 56 -18.16 -20.57 -16.66
N GLN A 57 -18.13 -21.62 -15.82
CA GLN A 57 -19.14 -22.69 -15.80
C GLN A 57 -20.39 -22.32 -14.99
N ASP A 58 -20.28 -21.32 -14.12
CA ASP A 58 -21.38 -20.80 -13.29
C ASP A 58 -22.24 -19.82 -14.08
N ILE A 59 -21.65 -19.15 -15.08
CA ILE A 59 -22.29 -18.16 -15.93
C ILE A 59 -23.16 -18.85 -16.99
N VAL A 60 -24.42 -18.41 -17.06
CA VAL A 60 -25.43 -18.90 -18.01
C VAL A 60 -25.55 -17.92 -19.17
N LEU A 61 -25.15 -18.37 -20.36
CA LEU A 61 -25.27 -17.63 -21.62
C LEU A 61 -26.68 -17.81 -22.23
N THR A 62 -27.70 -17.33 -21.54
CA THR A 62 -29.07 -17.22 -22.07
C THR A 62 -29.56 -15.77 -22.08
N ASP A 63 -30.59 -15.48 -22.86
CA ASP A 63 -31.31 -14.21 -22.72
C ASP A 63 -31.93 -14.08 -21.32
N VAL A 64 -32.33 -12.87 -20.96
CA VAL A 64 -32.99 -12.61 -19.68
C VAL A 64 -34.37 -13.26 -19.69
N VAL A 65 -34.55 -14.28 -18.87
CA VAL A 65 -35.80 -15.05 -18.78
C VAL A 65 -36.55 -14.67 -17.51
N GLU A 66 -37.86 -14.53 -17.64
CA GLU A 66 -38.79 -14.40 -16.51
C GLU A 66 -39.10 -15.77 -15.90
N ASN A 67 -39.28 -15.82 -14.57
CA ASN A 67 -39.79 -16.99 -13.85
C ASN A 67 -38.97 -18.29 -14.00
N ASN A 68 -37.70 -18.21 -14.41
CA ASN A 68 -36.80 -19.37 -14.39
C ASN A 68 -36.21 -19.54 -12.98
N ILE A 69 -36.62 -20.60 -12.29
CA ILE A 69 -36.18 -20.90 -10.91
C ILE A 69 -34.69 -21.28 -10.86
N GLU A 70 -34.12 -21.74 -11.98
CA GLU A 70 -32.73 -22.18 -12.06
C GLU A 70 -31.75 -21.05 -12.35
N ILE A 71 -32.23 -19.85 -12.69
CA ILE A 71 -31.40 -18.69 -13.06
C ILE A 71 -31.62 -17.54 -12.09
N GLN A 72 -30.52 -16.97 -11.61
CA GLN A 72 -30.48 -15.73 -10.85
C GLN A 72 -29.53 -14.74 -11.51
N TYR A 73 -29.65 -13.47 -11.16
CA TYR A 73 -28.84 -12.37 -11.68
C TYR A 73 -27.99 -11.80 -10.57
N VAL A 74 -26.70 -11.64 -10.82
CA VAL A 74 -25.73 -11.12 -9.85
C VAL A 74 -25.05 -9.89 -10.43
N PHE A 75 -24.88 -8.86 -9.61
CA PHE A 75 -24.13 -7.67 -9.97
C PHE A 75 -22.65 -7.92 -9.64
N ASP A 76 -21.81 -7.99 -10.67
CA ASP A 76 -20.36 -8.20 -10.55
C ASP A 76 -19.64 -6.88 -10.83
N PHE A 77 -20.02 -5.86 -10.05
CA PHE A 77 -19.60 -4.47 -10.22
C PHE A 77 -19.82 -3.70 -8.92
N VAL A 78 -18.92 -2.76 -8.62
CA VAL A 78 -19.06 -1.80 -7.53
C VAL A 78 -18.98 -0.39 -8.10
N GLY A 79 -20.00 0.42 -7.83
CA GLY A 79 -20.10 1.80 -8.29
C GLY A 79 -21.52 2.21 -8.67
N VAL A 80 -21.64 3.12 -9.63
CA VAL A 80 -22.91 3.63 -10.15
C VAL A 80 -23.01 3.35 -11.64
N VAL A 81 -24.16 2.85 -12.09
CA VAL A 81 -24.47 2.70 -13.51
C VAL A 81 -25.75 3.46 -13.81
N MET A 82 -25.73 4.25 -14.88
CA MET A 82 -26.89 4.95 -15.41
C MET A 82 -27.25 4.35 -16.76
N VAL A 83 -28.49 3.93 -16.89
CA VAL A 83 -29.07 3.48 -18.15
C VAL A 83 -30.32 4.31 -18.37
N GLU A 84 -30.26 5.22 -19.34
CA GLU A 84 -31.31 6.21 -19.58
C GLU A 84 -31.56 7.04 -18.30
N GLU A 85 -32.77 7.00 -17.75
CA GLU A 85 -33.16 7.68 -16.50
C GLU A 85 -32.97 6.82 -15.23
N TYR A 86 -32.54 5.56 -15.38
CA TYR A 86 -32.42 4.61 -14.27
C TYR A 86 -31.01 4.56 -13.70
N VAL A 87 -30.91 4.59 -12.37
CA VAL A 87 -29.63 4.55 -11.64
C VAL A 87 -29.54 3.29 -10.79
N PHE A 88 -28.49 2.51 -11.05
CA PHE A 88 -28.12 1.31 -10.31
C PHE A 88 -26.94 1.63 -9.40
N LYS A 89 -27.16 1.51 -8.09
CA LYS A 89 -26.15 1.80 -7.06
C LYS A 89 -25.61 0.50 -6.51
N CYS A 90 -24.47 0.06 -7.04
CA CYS A 90 -23.86 -1.21 -6.69
C CYS A 90 -22.82 -1.01 -5.58
N TYR A 91 -23.07 -1.58 -4.40
CA TYR A 91 -22.18 -1.42 -3.25
C TYR A 91 -21.41 -2.71 -2.92
N PRO A 92 -20.21 -2.60 -2.30
CA PRO A 92 -19.35 -3.73 -1.99
C PRO A 92 -20.02 -4.87 -1.23
N LYS A 93 -19.68 -6.11 -1.56
CA LYS A 93 -20.28 -7.31 -0.95
C LYS A 93 -20.03 -7.46 0.54
N TYR A 94 -18.99 -6.86 1.12
CA TYR A 94 -18.75 -6.95 2.57
C TYR A 94 -19.72 -6.10 3.41
N ILE A 95 -20.43 -5.13 2.80
CA ILE A 95 -21.40 -4.29 3.50
C ILE A 95 -22.68 -5.09 3.71
N SER A 96 -22.98 -5.43 4.95
CA SER A 96 -24.16 -6.19 5.35
C SER A 96 -25.26 -5.33 5.96
N SER A 97 -24.90 -4.21 6.58
CA SER A 97 -25.83 -3.22 7.09
C SER A 97 -26.60 -2.52 5.98
N THR A 98 -27.86 -2.19 6.26
CA THR A 98 -28.68 -1.32 5.40
C THR A 98 -28.73 0.13 5.90
N ILE A 99 -27.98 0.43 6.96
CA ILE A 99 -27.90 1.76 7.56
C ILE A 99 -26.90 2.59 6.75
N GLU A 100 -27.29 3.81 6.35
CA GLU A 100 -26.39 4.81 5.72
C GLU A 100 -25.65 4.31 4.46
N LEU A 101 -26.25 3.39 3.69
CA LEU A 101 -25.69 2.86 2.43
C LEU A 101 -25.21 3.94 1.45
N THR A 102 -25.89 5.08 1.42
CA THR A 102 -25.48 6.22 0.58
C THR A 102 -24.12 6.74 1.02
N GLU A 103 -23.91 7.01 2.31
CA GLU A 103 -22.63 7.52 2.84
C GLU A 103 -21.50 6.50 2.69
N GLN A 104 -21.79 5.22 2.93
CA GLN A 104 -20.81 4.16 2.69
C GLN A 104 -20.42 4.09 1.20
N LEU A 105 -21.39 4.16 0.29
CA LEU A 105 -21.12 4.18 -1.16
C LEU A 105 -20.35 5.42 -1.59
N LYS A 106 -20.64 6.61 -1.03
CA LYS A 106 -19.85 7.83 -1.28
C LYS A 106 -18.38 7.61 -0.97
N LYS A 107 -18.08 7.04 0.21
CA LYS A 107 -16.71 6.75 0.64
C LYS A 107 -16.03 5.76 -0.32
N VAL A 108 -16.74 4.70 -0.72
CA VAL A 108 -16.27 3.72 -1.71
C VAL A 108 -15.96 4.39 -3.06
N LEU A 109 -16.83 5.27 -3.56
CA LEU A 109 -16.62 5.98 -4.82
C LEU A 109 -15.40 6.91 -4.78
N LYS A 110 -15.14 7.57 -3.64
CA LYS A 110 -13.93 8.36 -3.41
C LYS A 110 -12.67 7.50 -3.42
N VAL A 111 -12.72 6.30 -2.85
CA VAL A 111 -11.59 5.35 -2.87
C VAL A 111 -11.32 4.86 -4.29
N ILE A 112 -12.36 4.50 -5.04
CA ILE A 112 -12.26 4.13 -6.47
C ILE A 112 -11.67 5.30 -7.26
N LYS A 113 -12.15 6.53 -7.03
CA LYS A 113 -11.61 7.73 -7.66
C LYS A 113 -10.10 7.84 -7.44
N LYS A 114 -9.67 7.82 -6.18
CA LYS A 114 -8.25 7.93 -5.83
C LYS A 114 -7.40 6.80 -6.42
N TYR A 115 -7.93 5.59 -6.46
CA TYR A 115 -7.27 4.44 -7.10
C TYR A 115 -7.07 4.70 -8.60
N ASN A 116 -8.11 5.18 -9.28
CA ASN A 116 -8.11 5.48 -10.72
C ASN A 116 -7.32 6.74 -11.09
N ASP A 117 -7.19 7.71 -10.17
CA ASP A 117 -6.51 8.99 -10.41
C ASP A 117 -5.00 8.81 -10.71
N LYS A 118 -4.41 7.67 -10.33
CA LYS A 118 -3.03 7.32 -10.70
C LYS A 118 -2.91 6.80 -12.15
N GLU A 119 -4.02 6.53 -12.83
CA GLU A 119 -4.13 5.99 -14.22
C GLU A 119 -4.84 6.96 -15.20
N GLN A 120 -4.88 8.24 -14.86
CA GLN A 120 -5.84 9.30 -15.25
C GLN A 120 -6.10 9.66 -16.74
N LEU A 121 -5.87 8.78 -17.73
CA LEU A 121 -6.18 9.07 -19.15
C LEU A 121 -7.03 8.00 -19.86
N VAL A 122 -7.36 6.87 -19.21
CA VAL A 122 -8.03 5.74 -19.88
C VAL A 122 -9.57 5.82 -19.84
N TYR A 123 -10.16 6.68 -19.00
CA TYR A 123 -11.61 6.71 -18.72
C TYR A 123 -12.54 7.31 -19.79
N LEU A 124 -12.00 7.83 -20.91
CA LEU A 124 -12.86 8.35 -21.99
C LEU A 124 -13.51 7.24 -22.82
N TYR A 125 -13.05 6.00 -22.67
CA TYR A 125 -13.53 4.87 -23.46
C TYR A 125 -13.49 3.57 -22.67
N ASN A 126 -14.64 3.10 -22.19
CA ASN A 126 -14.75 1.73 -21.70
C ASN A 126 -14.90 0.79 -22.90
N GLY A 127 -13.93 -0.10 -23.11
CA GLY A 127 -13.97 -1.22 -24.06
C GLY A 127 -12.58 -1.74 -24.46
N GLU A 128 -12.44 -3.07 -24.65
CA GLU A 128 -11.40 -3.62 -25.53
C GLU A 128 -11.55 -3.01 -26.94
N GLU A 129 -10.45 -2.90 -27.67
CA GLU A 129 -10.11 -1.97 -28.78
C GLU A 129 -11.18 -1.65 -29.86
N ASP A 130 -12.34 -2.32 -29.90
CA ASP A 130 -13.39 -2.14 -30.91
C ASP A 130 -14.71 -1.50 -30.43
N ASN A 131 -14.99 -1.36 -29.12
CA ASN A 131 -16.27 -0.81 -28.61
C ASN A 131 -16.09 0.30 -27.57
N LYS A 132 -15.60 1.45 -28.03
CA LYS A 132 -15.40 2.66 -27.23
C LYS A 132 -16.73 3.36 -26.90
N ILE A 133 -17.36 3.02 -25.77
CA ILE A 133 -18.61 3.67 -25.33
C ILE A 133 -18.28 5.00 -24.66
N PHE A 134 -18.95 6.08 -25.10
CA PHE A 134 -18.82 7.40 -24.49
C PHE A 134 -19.45 7.41 -23.09
N ASN A 135 -18.65 7.74 -22.08
CA ASN A 135 -19.11 7.78 -20.70
C ASN A 135 -19.53 9.20 -20.30
N ARG A 136 -20.80 9.55 -20.56
CA ARG A 136 -21.35 10.88 -20.25
C ARG A 136 -21.21 11.25 -18.77
N LEU A 137 -21.50 10.31 -17.86
CA LEU A 137 -21.39 10.52 -16.42
C LEU A 137 -19.98 10.97 -16.01
N ALA A 138 -18.95 10.24 -16.45
CA ALA A 138 -17.57 10.58 -16.11
C ALA A 138 -17.15 11.96 -16.64
N VAL A 139 -17.58 12.32 -17.86
CA VAL A 139 -17.30 13.64 -18.45
C VAL A 139 -18.03 14.75 -17.70
N SER A 140 -19.31 14.56 -17.36
CA SER A 140 -20.09 15.54 -16.58
C SER A 140 -19.49 15.77 -15.19
N LEU A 141 -19.09 14.69 -14.49
CA LEU A 141 -18.42 14.80 -13.19
C LEU A 141 -17.09 15.55 -13.31
N HIS A 142 -16.27 15.23 -14.32
CA HIS A 142 -15.00 15.90 -14.54
C HIS A 142 -15.15 17.40 -14.80
N LEU A 143 -16.13 17.82 -15.61
CA LEU A 143 -16.42 19.23 -15.89
C LEU A 143 -16.80 19.99 -14.62
N LEU A 144 -17.68 19.42 -13.80
CA LEU A 144 -18.10 20.05 -12.54
C LEU A 144 -16.93 20.16 -11.55
N GLU A 145 -16.13 19.10 -11.40
CA GLU A 145 -14.96 19.12 -10.53
C GLU A 145 -13.91 20.15 -10.97
N GLU A 146 -13.66 20.27 -12.28
CA GLU A 146 -12.77 21.29 -12.85
C GLU A 146 -13.25 22.70 -12.51
N TYR A 147 -14.56 22.94 -12.64
CA TYR A 147 -15.19 24.19 -12.27
C TYR A 147 -15.06 24.49 -10.77
N PHE A 148 -15.35 23.53 -9.88
CA PHE A 148 -15.24 23.74 -8.43
C PHE A 148 -13.80 23.97 -7.98
N GLN A 149 -12.83 23.36 -8.65
CA GLN A 149 -11.41 23.51 -8.31
C GLN A 149 -10.82 24.81 -8.83
N TYR A 150 -11.19 25.24 -10.04
CA TYR A 150 -10.46 26.28 -10.74
C TYR A 150 -11.32 27.41 -11.35
N GLY A 151 -12.64 27.36 -11.15
CA GLY A 151 -13.59 28.35 -11.65
C GLY A 151 -13.83 28.30 -13.17
N LEU A 152 -14.56 29.28 -13.66
CA LEU A 152 -14.97 29.36 -15.07
C LEU A 152 -13.79 29.57 -16.04
N TYR A 153 -14.03 29.19 -17.29
CA TYR A 153 -13.21 29.60 -18.41
C TYR A 153 -13.33 31.11 -18.57
N THR A 154 -12.20 31.83 -18.53
CA THR A 154 -12.16 33.27 -18.76
C THR A 154 -11.14 33.59 -19.82
N ASN A 155 -11.50 34.44 -20.77
CA ASN A 155 -10.56 35.10 -21.66
C ASN A 155 -10.44 36.56 -21.24
N GLN A 156 -9.27 37.14 -21.48
CA GLN A 156 -9.03 38.55 -21.20
C GLN A 156 -8.99 39.33 -22.50
N HIS A 157 -9.52 40.54 -22.47
CA HIS A 157 -9.38 41.51 -23.53
C HIS A 157 -8.80 42.80 -22.98
N ASP A 158 -8.04 43.49 -23.82
CA ASP A 158 -7.46 44.77 -23.44
C ASP A 158 -8.50 45.88 -23.55
N VAL A 159 -8.67 46.61 -22.46
CA VAL A 159 -9.47 47.84 -22.40
C VAL A 159 -8.56 49.03 -22.13
N ILE A 160 -8.98 50.18 -22.63
CA ILE A 160 -8.30 51.45 -22.38
C ILE A 160 -9.20 52.27 -21.47
N GLU A 161 -8.64 52.65 -20.34
CA GLU A 161 -9.31 53.40 -19.29
C GLU A 161 -8.60 54.73 -19.04
N THR A 162 -9.32 55.73 -18.55
CA THR A 162 -8.72 57.01 -18.16
C THR A 162 -8.32 56.96 -16.69
N ASN A 163 -7.03 57.18 -16.41
CA ASN A 163 -6.41 57.12 -15.09
C ASN A 163 -6.59 55.77 -14.38
N GLY A 164 -6.55 54.67 -15.12
CA GLY A 164 -6.56 53.32 -14.56
C GLY A 164 -5.20 52.94 -13.94
N GLU A 165 -5.15 51.75 -13.35
CA GLU A 165 -3.95 51.22 -12.67
C GLU A 165 -2.97 50.48 -13.62
N GLY A 166 -3.38 50.31 -14.88
CA GLY A 166 -2.62 49.60 -15.91
C GLY A 166 -1.46 50.40 -16.52
N GLU A 167 -0.86 49.85 -17.58
CA GLU A 167 0.28 50.50 -18.25
C GLU A 167 -0.16 51.78 -18.95
N ILE A 168 0.59 52.87 -18.79
CA ILE A 168 0.28 54.16 -19.43
C ILE A 168 0.63 54.09 -20.92
N LEU A 169 -0.38 54.25 -21.77
CA LEU A 169 -0.22 54.42 -23.21
C LEU A 169 0.14 55.87 -23.52
N TRP A 170 1.43 56.19 -23.45
CA TRP A 170 1.91 57.57 -23.66
C TRP A 170 1.53 58.16 -25.01
N ASP A 171 1.60 57.37 -26.09
CA ASP A 171 1.23 57.86 -27.42
C ASP A 171 -0.25 58.29 -27.49
N LYS A 172 -1.16 57.49 -26.91
CA LYS A 172 -2.57 57.87 -26.83
C LYS A 172 -2.81 59.03 -25.88
N THR A 173 -2.18 58.99 -24.71
CA THR A 173 -2.26 60.08 -23.72
C THR A 173 -1.86 61.42 -24.34
N ILE A 174 -0.74 61.46 -25.07
CA ILE A 174 -0.22 62.70 -25.69
C ILE A 174 -1.14 63.19 -26.82
N ASN A 175 -1.67 62.29 -27.64
CA ASN A 175 -2.44 62.64 -28.83
C ASN A 175 -3.93 62.88 -28.56
N GLU A 176 -4.51 62.20 -27.57
CA GLU A 176 -5.96 62.16 -27.33
C GLU A 176 -6.39 62.97 -26.10
N THR A 177 -5.45 63.45 -25.27
CA THR A 177 -5.76 64.23 -24.05
C THR A 177 -5.05 65.59 -24.02
N PHE A 178 -5.47 66.47 -23.10
CA PHE A 178 -4.92 67.82 -22.98
C PHE A 178 -3.77 67.90 -21.97
N ALA A 179 -2.65 68.47 -22.39
CA ALA A 179 -1.53 68.79 -21.52
C ALA A 179 -1.72 70.16 -20.84
N LEU A 180 -1.49 70.21 -19.53
CA LEU A 180 -1.32 71.45 -18.79
C LEU A 180 0.14 71.91 -18.91
N ILE A 181 0.38 73.10 -19.45
CA ILE A 181 1.75 73.61 -19.63
C ILE A 181 2.13 74.51 -18.45
N GLN A 182 3.17 74.11 -17.70
CA GLN A 182 3.76 74.92 -16.63
C GLN A 182 5.28 74.94 -16.78
N ASN A 183 5.88 76.13 -16.74
CA ASN A 183 7.34 76.32 -16.93
C ASN A 183 7.89 75.65 -18.21
N ASN A 184 7.15 75.76 -19.32
CA ASN A 184 7.50 75.15 -20.60
C ASN A 184 7.63 73.61 -20.58
N ARG A 185 6.92 72.95 -19.64
CA ARG A 185 6.82 71.49 -19.55
C ARG A 185 5.35 71.05 -19.58
N PRO A 186 5.00 70.02 -20.36
CA PRO A 186 3.65 69.45 -20.37
C PRO A 186 3.41 68.50 -19.19
N TYR A 187 2.24 68.63 -18.56
CA TYR A 187 1.75 67.75 -17.50
C TYR A 187 0.40 67.16 -17.93
N TYR A 188 0.30 65.84 -18.00
CA TYR A 188 -0.92 65.13 -18.34
C TYR A 188 -1.60 64.66 -17.05
N VAL A 189 -2.86 65.08 -16.84
CA VAL A 189 -3.68 64.71 -15.68
C VAL A 189 -4.69 63.60 -15.98
N GLU A 190 -4.94 63.35 -17.27
CA GLU A 190 -5.80 62.29 -17.77
C GLU A 190 -4.92 61.33 -18.58
N LEU A 191 -4.42 60.29 -17.92
CA LEU A 191 -3.59 59.27 -18.54
C LEU A 191 -4.49 58.22 -19.20
N GLN A 192 -4.22 57.86 -20.45
CA GLN A 192 -4.85 56.70 -21.07
C GLN A 192 -4.03 55.47 -20.69
N THR A 193 -4.63 54.54 -19.96
CA THR A 193 -3.97 53.33 -19.44
C THR A 193 -4.60 52.08 -20.02
N GLN A 194 -3.77 51.10 -20.40
CA GLN A 194 -4.21 49.79 -20.87
C GLN A 194 -4.28 48.81 -19.71
N ASN A 195 -5.42 48.13 -19.59
CA ASN A 195 -5.60 47.07 -18.62
C ASN A 195 -6.23 45.85 -19.31
N ALA A 196 -5.92 44.65 -18.82
CA ALA A 196 -6.54 43.41 -19.28
C ALA A 196 -7.71 43.09 -18.35
N VAL A 197 -8.92 43.03 -18.92
CA VAL A 197 -10.15 42.74 -18.17
C VAL A 197 -10.78 41.46 -18.71
N ASP A 198 -11.35 40.65 -17.80
CA ASP A 198 -12.04 39.43 -18.16
C ASP A 198 -13.24 39.76 -19.07
N ASP A 199 -13.32 39.06 -20.20
CA ASP A 199 -14.44 39.18 -21.14
C ASP A 199 -15.63 38.35 -20.63
N GLU A 200 -16.51 39.03 -19.90
CA GLU A 200 -17.77 38.46 -19.40
C GLU A 200 -18.73 38.01 -20.51
N MET A 201 -18.59 38.58 -21.72
CA MET A 201 -19.44 38.25 -22.87
C MET A 201 -18.79 37.20 -23.79
N ASP A 202 -17.63 36.66 -23.40
CA ASP A 202 -16.92 35.65 -24.15
C ASP A 202 -17.81 34.44 -24.43
N TYR A 203 -17.84 34.02 -25.70
CA TYR A 203 -18.70 32.94 -26.18
C TYR A 203 -18.39 31.61 -25.48
N ILE A 204 -17.11 31.30 -25.25
CA ILE A 204 -16.65 30.04 -24.67
C ILE A 204 -16.92 30.02 -23.17
N LYS A 205 -16.74 31.16 -22.48
CA LYS A 205 -17.15 31.33 -21.08
C LYS A 205 -18.63 31.02 -20.90
N ARG A 206 -19.49 31.68 -21.68
CA ARG A 206 -20.95 31.50 -21.61
C ARG A 206 -21.38 30.08 -22.01
N LEU A 207 -20.71 29.48 -23.00
CA LEU A 207 -20.94 28.09 -23.38
C LEU A 207 -20.58 27.14 -22.23
N HIS A 208 -19.46 27.39 -21.55
CA HIS A 208 -19.03 26.61 -20.40
C HIS A 208 -20.05 26.69 -19.26
N GLU A 209 -20.58 27.88 -18.94
CA GLU A 209 -21.65 28.06 -17.95
C GLU A 209 -22.91 27.26 -18.30
N CYS A 210 -23.30 27.25 -19.59
CA CYS A 210 -24.43 26.49 -20.09
C CYS A 210 -24.21 24.98 -19.92
N VAL A 211 -23.05 24.47 -20.34
CA VAL A 211 -22.70 23.04 -20.24
C VAL A 211 -22.66 22.60 -18.77
N LEU A 212 -22.04 23.38 -17.88
CA LEU A 212 -22.00 23.07 -16.44
C LEU A 212 -23.41 23.02 -15.83
N THR A 213 -24.27 23.97 -16.18
CA THR A 213 -25.66 24.00 -15.69
C THR A 213 -26.42 22.77 -16.16
N GLN A 214 -26.28 22.38 -17.43
CA GLN A 214 -26.90 21.17 -17.96
C GLN A 214 -26.38 19.90 -17.28
N CYS A 215 -25.07 19.75 -17.11
CA CYS A 215 -24.48 18.63 -16.38
C CYS A 215 -25.01 18.55 -14.93
N ALA A 216 -25.09 19.68 -14.23
CA ALA A 216 -25.58 19.73 -12.86
C ALA A 216 -27.06 19.34 -12.77
N LEU A 217 -27.92 19.83 -13.67
CA LEU A 217 -29.33 19.47 -13.73
C LEU A 217 -29.54 17.97 -14.02
N GLU A 218 -28.85 17.42 -15.01
CA GLU A 218 -28.89 15.98 -15.34
C GLU A 218 -28.49 15.10 -14.13
N LEU A 219 -27.40 15.45 -13.45
CA LEU A 219 -26.93 14.70 -12.27
C LEU A 219 -27.81 14.93 -11.02
N LYS A 220 -28.48 16.08 -10.92
CA LYS A 220 -29.44 16.37 -9.87
C LYS A 220 -30.68 15.49 -9.99
N GLU A 221 -31.25 15.40 -11.19
CA GLU A 221 -32.46 14.59 -11.45
C GLU A 221 -32.21 13.12 -11.12
N THR A 222 -31.01 12.61 -11.44
CA THR A 222 -30.60 11.24 -11.16
C THR A 222 -30.17 10.99 -9.69
N GLY A 223 -30.04 12.04 -8.88
CA GLY A 223 -29.59 11.95 -7.49
C GLY A 223 -28.11 11.56 -7.34
N ILE A 224 -27.30 11.79 -8.38
CA ILE A 224 -25.87 11.48 -8.40
C ILE A 224 -25.05 12.58 -7.71
N LEU A 225 -25.48 13.84 -7.76
CA LEU A 225 -24.76 14.94 -7.09
C LEU A 225 -24.48 14.64 -5.61
N GLU A 226 -25.48 14.06 -4.92
CA GLU A 226 -25.36 13.63 -3.54
C GLU A 226 -24.24 12.59 -3.36
N LEU A 227 -24.13 11.59 -4.25
CA LEU A 227 -23.13 10.52 -4.17
C LEU A 227 -21.68 10.98 -4.38
N PHE A 228 -21.48 12.12 -5.05
CA PHE A 228 -20.15 12.67 -5.31
C PHE A 228 -19.84 13.90 -4.44
N ASP A 229 -20.73 14.25 -3.49
CA ASP A 229 -20.65 15.47 -2.67
C ASP A 229 -20.47 16.75 -3.51
N ILE A 230 -21.12 16.79 -4.67
CA ILE A 230 -21.08 17.93 -5.59
C ILE A 230 -22.24 18.86 -5.24
N ALA A 231 -21.93 20.14 -5.01
CA ALA A 231 -22.94 21.15 -4.77
C ALA A 231 -23.80 21.39 -6.03
N GLU A 232 -25.06 21.74 -5.84
CA GLU A 232 -25.92 22.14 -6.94
C GLU A 232 -25.43 23.46 -7.55
N VAL A 233 -25.40 23.52 -8.88
CA VAL A 233 -24.88 24.66 -9.64
C VAL A 233 -25.88 24.99 -10.75
N GLU A 234 -26.37 26.23 -10.75
CA GLU A 234 -27.17 26.80 -11.83
C GLU A 234 -26.59 28.19 -12.15
N LEU A 235 -25.81 28.27 -13.23
CA LEU A 235 -25.04 29.48 -13.57
C LEU A 235 -25.79 30.35 -14.57
N THR A 236 -26.62 29.75 -15.42
CA THR A 236 -27.31 30.44 -16.50
C THR A 236 -28.63 29.76 -16.85
N GLY A 237 -29.57 30.54 -17.37
CA GLY A 237 -30.81 30.02 -17.97
C GLY A 237 -30.70 29.75 -19.46
N ALA A 238 -29.54 30.02 -20.08
CA ALA A 238 -29.31 29.79 -21.50
C ALA A 238 -29.32 28.28 -21.83
N GLN A 239 -29.76 27.95 -23.03
CA GLN A 239 -29.77 26.59 -23.57
C GLN A 239 -28.66 26.42 -24.61
N LEU A 240 -28.22 25.19 -24.87
CA LEU A 240 -27.20 24.91 -25.90
C LEU A 240 -27.57 25.50 -27.26
N ASP A 241 -28.85 25.45 -27.62
CA ASP A 241 -29.38 25.99 -28.89
C ASP A 241 -29.18 27.51 -29.04
N ASP A 242 -29.04 28.26 -27.93
CA ASP A 242 -28.75 29.71 -27.96
C ASP A 242 -27.33 30.01 -28.49
N PHE A 243 -26.45 29.00 -28.53
CA PHE A 243 -25.07 29.12 -28.98
C PHE A 243 -24.86 28.69 -30.45
N GLY A 244 -25.92 28.24 -31.12
CA GLY A 244 -25.90 27.73 -32.50
C GLY A 244 -26.09 26.21 -32.58
N ASP A 245 -26.04 25.66 -33.79
CA ASP A 245 -26.10 24.21 -33.95
C ASP A 245 -24.81 23.51 -33.46
N VAL A 246 -24.88 22.19 -33.28
CA VAL A 246 -23.76 21.37 -32.77
C VAL A 246 -22.49 21.55 -33.59
N ASP A 247 -22.59 21.65 -34.91
CA ASP A 247 -21.41 21.79 -35.78
C ASP A 247 -20.79 23.18 -35.66
N TYR A 248 -21.60 24.21 -35.50
CA TYR A 248 -21.16 25.57 -35.21
C TYR A 248 -20.46 25.65 -33.84
N ILE A 249 -21.04 25.05 -32.79
CA ILE A 249 -20.42 25.02 -31.46
C ILE A 249 -19.06 24.30 -31.51
N LYS A 250 -18.99 23.13 -32.15
CA LYS A 250 -17.74 22.39 -32.37
C LYS A 250 -16.69 23.24 -33.09
N TYR A 251 -17.08 23.89 -34.18
CA TYR A 251 -16.20 24.79 -34.93
C TYR A 251 -15.65 25.93 -34.07
N ARG A 252 -16.49 26.55 -33.22
CA ARG A 252 -16.07 27.61 -32.30
C ARG A 252 -15.09 27.12 -31.24
N LEU A 253 -15.32 25.94 -30.67
CA LEU A 253 -14.39 25.30 -29.72
C LEU A 253 -13.04 25.00 -30.38
N GLU A 254 -13.04 24.50 -31.62
CA GLU A 254 -11.80 24.26 -32.37
C GLU A 254 -11.03 25.54 -32.70
N GLN A 255 -11.73 26.64 -33.02
CA GLN A 255 -11.08 27.95 -33.20
C GLN A 255 -10.35 28.38 -31.94
N GLU A 256 -11.04 28.30 -30.80
CA GLU A 256 -10.47 28.68 -29.51
C GLU A 256 -9.28 27.79 -29.16
N LEU A 257 -9.40 26.48 -29.35
CA LEU A 257 -8.33 25.52 -29.07
C LEU A 257 -7.05 25.81 -29.88
N ARG A 258 -7.18 26.35 -31.09
CA ARG A 258 -6.06 26.73 -31.97
C ARG A 258 -5.26 27.92 -31.47
N ILE A 259 -5.90 28.85 -30.76
CA ILE A 259 -5.27 30.07 -30.24
C ILE A 259 -4.92 29.96 -28.75
N GLN A 260 -5.38 28.91 -28.07
CA GLN A 260 -5.15 28.70 -26.66
C GLN A 260 -3.88 27.89 -26.41
N PHE A 261 -2.96 28.41 -25.59
CA PHE A 261 -1.69 27.76 -25.24
C PHE A 261 -1.65 27.22 -23.81
N VAL A 262 -2.61 27.61 -22.96
CA VAL A 262 -2.69 27.13 -21.57
C VAL A 262 -3.22 25.70 -21.54
N THR A 263 -2.41 24.75 -21.08
CA THR A 263 -2.74 23.32 -21.06
C THR A 263 -4.07 23.01 -20.39
N ARG A 264 -4.35 23.61 -19.22
CA ARG A 264 -5.63 23.46 -18.52
C ARG A 264 -6.81 23.83 -19.42
N LYS A 265 -6.76 25.02 -20.03
CA LYS A 265 -7.81 25.53 -20.91
C LYS A 265 -7.97 24.65 -22.15
N GLN A 266 -6.89 24.16 -22.73
CA GLN A 266 -6.94 23.19 -23.83
C GLN A 266 -7.63 21.89 -23.44
N THR A 267 -7.34 21.34 -22.26
CA THR A 267 -7.99 20.13 -21.75
C THR A 267 -9.48 20.37 -21.54
N LEU A 268 -9.87 21.47 -20.89
CA LEU A 268 -11.27 21.82 -20.68
C LEU A 268 -12.04 21.95 -22.00
N LEU A 269 -11.48 22.68 -22.98
CA LEU A 269 -12.08 22.82 -24.32
C LEU A 269 -12.30 21.47 -25.00
N LYS A 270 -11.32 20.55 -24.91
CA LYS A 270 -11.45 19.18 -25.44
C LYS A 270 -12.53 18.38 -24.72
N THR A 271 -12.65 18.52 -23.40
CA THR A 271 -13.69 17.87 -22.60
C THR A 271 -15.08 18.37 -23.01
N ILE A 272 -15.27 19.69 -23.09
CA ILE A 272 -16.52 20.32 -23.55
C ILE A 272 -16.87 19.87 -24.97
N TYR A 273 -15.88 19.87 -25.88
CA TYR A 273 -16.06 19.36 -27.24
C TYR A 273 -16.54 17.92 -27.24
N THR A 274 -15.93 17.06 -26.42
CA THR A 274 -16.30 15.64 -26.33
C THR A 274 -17.71 15.46 -25.80
N TYR A 275 -18.12 16.27 -24.80
CA TYR A 275 -19.48 16.29 -24.27
C TYR A 275 -20.51 16.63 -25.37
N ILE A 276 -20.31 17.75 -26.08
CA ILE A 276 -21.21 18.21 -27.14
C ILE A 276 -21.23 17.26 -28.35
N ALA A 277 -20.07 16.70 -28.71
CA ALA A 277 -19.96 15.82 -29.87
C ALA A 277 -20.78 14.54 -29.73
N ASN A 278 -20.92 14.04 -28.51
CA ASN A 278 -21.63 12.80 -28.21
C ASN A 278 -23.06 13.04 -27.67
N ASP A 279 -23.52 14.30 -27.61
CA ASP A 279 -24.85 14.64 -27.14
C ASP A 279 -25.97 14.09 -28.04
N LYS A 280 -25.77 14.11 -29.38
CA LYS A 280 -26.74 13.60 -30.36
C LYS A 280 -26.60 12.11 -30.71
N ALA A 281 -25.45 11.49 -30.44
CA ALA A 281 -25.26 10.05 -30.68
C ALA A 281 -26.15 9.18 -29.76
N ASN A 282 -26.58 9.74 -28.62
CA ASN A 282 -27.44 9.10 -27.62
C ASN A 282 -28.94 9.04 -27.98
N GLN A 283 -29.37 9.54 -29.14
CA GLN A 283 -30.78 9.41 -29.58
C GLN A 283 -31.06 8.09 -30.31
N ASP A 284 -30.05 7.48 -30.94
CA ASP A 284 -30.19 6.19 -31.64
C ASP A 284 -29.49 5.02 -30.92
N ASP A 285 -28.52 5.29 -30.04
CA ASP A 285 -27.83 4.31 -29.20
C ASP A 285 -28.13 4.54 -27.70
N LEU A 286 -28.36 3.44 -26.98
CA LEU A 286 -28.67 3.40 -25.54
C LEU A 286 -27.75 4.33 -24.70
N ASN A 287 -28.34 5.31 -24.00
CA ASN A 287 -27.64 6.21 -23.09
C ASN A 287 -27.13 5.45 -21.84
N PHE A 288 -26.00 4.78 -22.00
CA PHE A 288 -25.36 3.97 -20.96
C PHE A 288 -24.10 4.69 -20.45
N SER A 289 -24.02 4.91 -19.15
CA SER A 289 -22.83 5.47 -18.51
C SER A 289 -22.57 4.80 -17.17
N LEU A 290 -21.32 4.73 -16.75
CA LEU A 290 -20.94 4.05 -15.52
C LEU A 290 -19.79 4.74 -14.80
N TYR A 291 -19.70 4.56 -13.50
CA TYR A 291 -18.57 4.99 -12.70
C TYR A 291 -18.33 3.94 -11.62
N GLY A 292 -17.23 3.20 -11.71
CA GLY A 292 -16.96 2.10 -10.80
C GLY A 292 -15.97 1.10 -11.38
N THR A 293 -15.95 -0.11 -10.83
CA THR A 293 -15.05 -1.19 -11.25
C THR A 293 -15.68 -2.58 -11.05
N ASN A 294 -15.33 -3.52 -11.93
CA ASN A 294 -15.61 -4.95 -11.77
C ASN A 294 -14.51 -5.68 -10.97
N SER A 295 -13.41 -5.00 -10.64
CA SER A 295 -12.25 -5.58 -9.96
C SER A 295 -11.98 -4.86 -8.64
N PHE A 296 -13.01 -4.77 -7.81
CA PHE A 296 -12.92 -4.08 -6.51
C PHE A 296 -11.93 -4.78 -5.55
N ASN A 297 -11.63 -6.06 -5.77
CA ASN A 297 -10.56 -6.76 -5.04
C ASN A 297 -9.20 -6.05 -5.19
N LEU A 298 -8.86 -5.55 -6.39
CA LEU A 298 -7.60 -4.84 -6.64
C LEU A 298 -7.54 -3.51 -5.89
N VAL A 299 -8.70 -2.84 -5.77
CA VAL A 299 -8.83 -1.61 -4.97
C VAL A 299 -8.55 -1.92 -3.50
N TRP A 300 -9.13 -3.01 -2.96
CA TRP A 300 -8.89 -3.46 -1.59
C TRP A 300 -7.43 -3.84 -1.33
N GLU A 301 -6.81 -4.58 -2.25
CA GLU A 301 -5.38 -4.93 -2.21
C GLU A 301 -4.50 -3.68 -2.11
N LYS A 302 -4.80 -2.69 -2.96
CA LYS A 302 -4.06 -1.42 -3.00
C LYS A 302 -4.23 -0.61 -1.71
N VAL A 303 -5.44 -0.52 -1.18
CA VAL A 303 -5.75 0.14 0.10
C VAL A 303 -4.91 -0.48 1.22
N CYS A 304 -4.93 -1.82 1.35
CA CYS A 304 -4.16 -2.51 2.38
C CYS A 304 -2.65 -2.27 2.21
N ALA A 305 -2.13 -2.38 0.99
CA ALA A 305 -0.71 -2.19 0.71
C ALA A 305 -0.21 -0.77 1.04
N GLU A 306 -0.99 0.28 0.75
CA GLU A 306 -0.62 1.66 1.10
C GLU A 306 -0.72 1.94 2.60
N ASN A 307 -1.81 1.52 3.24
CA ASN A 307 -2.04 1.74 4.68
C ASN A 307 -0.99 1.06 5.56
N PHE A 308 -0.66 -0.20 5.27
CA PHE A 308 0.35 -0.96 6.02
C PHE A 308 1.78 -0.71 5.53
N GLY A 309 1.96 0.18 4.53
CA GLY A 309 3.26 0.64 4.10
C GLY A 309 4.14 -0.44 3.47
N SER A 310 3.56 -1.22 2.53
CA SER A 310 4.22 -2.33 1.84
C SER A 310 5.66 -2.00 1.42
N VAL A 311 6.58 -2.93 1.70
CA VAL A 311 8.00 -2.81 1.37
C VAL A 311 8.43 -3.65 0.16
N LEU A 312 7.49 -4.29 -0.55
CA LEU A 312 7.77 -5.13 -1.72
C LEU A 312 8.62 -4.45 -2.80
N ASP A 313 8.31 -3.17 -3.06
CA ASP A 313 8.99 -2.36 -4.07
C ASP A 313 10.23 -1.63 -3.57
N LYS A 314 10.54 -1.72 -2.27
CA LYS A 314 11.75 -1.13 -1.69
C LYS A 314 12.96 -1.96 -2.03
N LYS A 315 14.10 -1.30 -2.12
CA LYS A 315 15.38 -1.98 -2.32
C LYS A 315 15.82 -2.66 -1.03
N LEU A 316 16.57 -3.76 -1.15
CA LEU A 316 16.99 -4.54 0.02
C LEU A 316 17.76 -3.70 1.04
N TYR A 317 18.63 -2.78 0.61
CA TYR A 317 19.38 -1.92 1.54
C TYR A 317 18.51 -0.93 2.34
N GLU A 318 17.28 -0.69 1.91
CA GLU A 318 16.34 0.25 2.55
C GLU A 318 15.54 -0.42 3.68
N LEU A 319 15.73 -1.73 3.88
CA LEU A 319 15.06 -2.52 4.92
C LEU A 319 15.74 -2.29 6.28
N PRO A 320 15.00 -2.40 7.40
CA PRO A 320 15.44 -1.87 8.69
C PRO A 320 16.57 -2.66 9.38
N LEU A 321 16.75 -3.95 9.08
CA LEU A 321 17.73 -4.84 9.74
C LEU A 321 19.14 -4.83 9.11
N GLY A 322 19.37 -4.01 8.08
CA GLY A 322 20.58 -4.12 7.26
C GLY A 322 20.58 -5.39 6.41
N LEU A 323 21.68 -5.66 5.70
CA LEU A 323 21.81 -6.83 4.82
C LEU A 323 22.83 -7.84 5.33
N SER A 324 22.45 -9.12 5.29
CA SER A 324 23.36 -10.25 5.42
C SER A 324 24.31 -10.34 4.21
N GLU A 325 25.41 -11.08 4.36
CA GLU A 325 26.46 -11.18 3.33
C GLU A 325 25.92 -11.81 2.05
N ASP A 326 25.01 -12.78 2.20
CA ASP A 326 24.40 -13.51 1.09
C ASP A 326 23.58 -12.61 0.15
N TYR A 327 23.06 -11.49 0.65
CA TYR A 327 22.23 -10.55 -0.12
C TYR A 327 22.92 -9.23 -0.45
N GLU A 328 24.18 -9.04 -0.06
CA GLU A 328 24.92 -7.79 -0.31
C GLU A 328 25.09 -7.53 -1.82
N ALA A 329 25.28 -8.59 -2.62
CA ALA A 329 25.35 -8.48 -4.08
C ALA A 329 24.04 -7.98 -4.71
N SER A 330 22.91 -8.36 -4.12
CA SER A 330 21.55 -7.99 -4.57
C SER A 330 20.98 -6.75 -3.88
N LYS A 331 21.81 -5.97 -3.16
CA LYS A 331 21.31 -4.85 -2.33
C LYS A 331 20.43 -3.83 -3.04
N ASN A 332 20.66 -3.61 -4.33
CA ASN A 332 19.93 -2.65 -5.15
C ASN A 332 18.67 -3.24 -5.79
N GLU A 333 18.46 -4.55 -5.67
CA GLU A 333 17.26 -5.23 -6.14
C GLU A 333 16.10 -4.95 -5.19
N LYS A 334 14.88 -5.06 -5.70
CA LYS A 334 13.66 -4.91 -4.90
C LYS A 334 13.40 -6.18 -4.10
N LEU A 335 12.72 -6.06 -2.95
CA LEU A 335 12.34 -7.23 -2.14
C LEU A 335 11.57 -8.28 -2.94
N ILE A 336 10.64 -7.86 -3.81
CA ILE A 336 9.88 -8.78 -4.68
C ILE A 336 10.75 -9.61 -5.64
N SER A 337 11.98 -9.15 -5.94
CA SER A 337 12.89 -9.85 -6.85
C SER A 337 13.57 -11.06 -6.22
N ILE A 338 13.47 -11.23 -4.90
CA ILE A 338 13.95 -12.42 -4.19
C ILE A 338 13.16 -13.66 -4.58
N ILE A 339 11.90 -13.50 -4.98
CA ILE A 339 11.06 -14.62 -5.39
C ILE A 339 11.51 -15.11 -6.77
N ASP A 340 11.89 -16.38 -6.84
CA ASP A 340 12.37 -17.03 -8.06
C ASP A 340 11.39 -16.91 -9.22
N LYS A 341 11.91 -16.71 -10.43
CA LYS A 341 11.12 -16.75 -11.67
C LYS A 341 11.14 -18.15 -12.29
N PRO A 342 10.02 -18.64 -12.84
CA PRO A 342 10.02 -19.88 -13.59
C PRO A 342 11.02 -19.83 -14.76
N GLN A 343 11.84 -20.87 -14.91
CA GLN A 343 12.76 -21.04 -16.03
C GLN A 343 12.36 -22.22 -16.91
N TRP A 344 12.22 -21.96 -18.20
CA TRP A 344 11.89 -22.96 -19.20
C TRP A 344 13.15 -23.41 -19.92
N HIS A 345 13.35 -24.72 -19.99
CA HIS A 345 14.48 -25.32 -20.67
C HIS A 345 13.98 -26.21 -21.83
N LYS A 346 14.47 -25.94 -23.03
CA LYS A 346 14.35 -26.85 -24.18
C LYS A 346 15.71 -27.48 -24.40
N ASN A 347 15.77 -28.81 -24.55
CA ASN A 347 17.05 -29.50 -24.72
C ASN A 347 17.56 -29.49 -26.18
N ASN A 348 16.67 -29.43 -27.17
CA ASN A 348 17.06 -29.41 -28.59
C ASN A 348 16.11 -28.54 -29.46
N PRO A 349 16.53 -27.34 -29.92
CA PRO A 349 17.78 -26.68 -29.57
C PRO A 349 17.86 -26.37 -28.06
N TYR A 350 19.08 -26.30 -27.51
CA TYR A 350 19.27 -25.86 -26.12
C TYR A 350 18.87 -24.39 -26.00
N VAL A 351 17.75 -24.12 -25.33
CA VAL A 351 17.22 -22.77 -25.10
C VAL A 351 16.77 -22.68 -23.65
N THR A 352 17.09 -21.56 -23.02
CA THR A 352 16.59 -21.22 -21.69
C THR A 352 15.86 -19.88 -21.77
N ASP A 353 14.66 -19.81 -21.20
CA ASP A 353 13.88 -18.57 -21.13
C ASP A 353 13.24 -18.41 -19.75
N GLY A 354 13.44 -17.24 -19.16
CA GLY A 354 12.94 -16.86 -17.82
C GLY A 354 12.16 -15.54 -17.84
N LYS A 355 11.65 -15.12 -19.01
CA LYS A 355 10.87 -13.88 -19.17
C LYS A 355 9.42 -13.99 -18.67
N VAL A 356 9.15 -14.90 -17.74
CA VAL A 356 7.82 -15.11 -17.16
C VAL A 356 7.74 -14.40 -15.80
N ASP A 357 6.55 -13.89 -15.48
CA ASP A 357 6.26 -13.34 -14.16
C ASP A 357 6.46 -14.38 -13.04
N THR A 358 6.78 -13.90 -11.84
CA THR A 358 6.83 -14.70 -10.62
C THR A 358 5.57 -14.52 -9.76
N LEU A 359 5.50 -15.25 -8.66
CA LEU A 359 4.56 -15.04 -7.58
C LEU A 359 4.66 -13.60 -7.05
N LYS A 360 3.52 -12.91 -6.92
CA LYS A 360 3.44 -11.52 -6.44
C LYS A 360 2.53 -11.49 -5.21
N PRO A 361 3.09 -11.37 -4.00
CA PRO A 361 2.30 -11.07 -2.80
C PRO A 361 1.68 -9.67 -2.91
N ASP A 362 0.57 -9.44 -2.21
CA ASP A 362 -0.09 -8.12 -2.22
C ASP A 362 0.70 -7.11 -1.38
N LEU A 363 1.14 -7.51 -0.18
CA LEU A 363 2.04 -6.67 0.63
C LEU A 363 2.97 -7.46 1.56
N ILE A 364 4.11 -6.83 1.83
CA ILE A 364 5.02 -7.21 2.91
C ILE A 364 5.14 -6.02 3.85
N CYS A 365 4.87 -6.23 5.14
CA CYS A 365 5.03 -5.21 6.17
C CYS A 365 6.15 -5.62 7.11
N ILE A 366 7.05 -4.68 7.44
CA ILE A 366 8.14 -4.92 8.39
C ILE A 366 8.08 -3.83 9.44
N TYR A 367 7.96 -4.24 10.70
CA TYR A 367 7.80 -3.34 11.84
C TYR A 367 8.55 -3.87 13.07
N PRO A 368 9.01 -2.97 13.96
CA PRO A 368 9.69 -3.36 15.18
C PRO A 368 8.71 -3.98 16.18
N CYS A 369 9.11 -5.07 16.82
CA CYS A 369 8.42 -5.67 17.98
C CYS A 369 9.06 -5.23 19.30
N ASP A 370 10.37 -5.00 19.30
CA ASP A 370 11.19 -4.50 20.42
C ASP A 370 12.33 -3.63 19.84
N ASP A 371 13.21 -3.06 20.68
CA ASP A 371 14.28 -2.13 20.28
C ASP A 371 15.20 -2.66 19.16
N THR A 372 15.37 -3.98 19.05
CA THR A 372 16.25 -4.63 18.06
C THR A 372 15.57 -5.74 17.26
N GLU A 373 14.29 -6.01 17.51
CA GLU A 373 13.59 -7.16 16.96
C GLU A 373 12.52 -6.72 15.99
N TYR A 374 12.46 -7.36 14.83
CA TYR A 374 11.49 -7.04 13.80
C TYR A 374 10.65 -8.25 13.44
N CYS A 375 9.39 -7.98 13.11
CA CYS A 375 8.49 -8.93 12.49
C CYS A 375 8.50 -8.77 10.97
N PHE A 376 8.50 -9.90 10.27
CA PHE A 376 8.28 -9.98 8.83
C PHE A 376 6.85 -10.43 8.56
N GLY A 377 5.97 -9.47 8.25
CA GLY A 377 4.57 -9.69 7.95
C GLY A 377 4.33 -9.94 6.47
N ILE A 378 3.80 -11.12 6.15
CA ILE A 378 3.38 -11.54 4.81
C ILE A 378 1.87 -11.50 4.78
N TYR A 379 1.31 -10.44 4.19
CA TYR A 379 -0.13 -10.24 4.16
C TYR A 379 -0.64 -10.21 2.74
N ASP A 380 -1.79 -10.86 2.58
CA ASP A 380 -2.46 -10.96 1.31
C ASP A 380 -3.92 -10.51 1.51
N ALA A 381 -4.30 -9.49 0.77
CA ALA A 381 -5.54 -8.77 0.94
C ALA A 381 -6.61 -9.46 0.12
N LYS A 382 -7.52 -10.14 0.82
CA LYS A 382 -8.51 -10.99 0.20
C LYS A 382 -9.90 -10.39 0.29
N TYR A 383 -10.49 -10.15 -0.87
CA TYR A 383 -11.85 -9.62 -0.99
C TYR A 383 -12.92 -10.73 -0.83
N TYR A 384 -12.86 -11.45 0.29
CA TYR A 384 -13.74 -12.56 0.64
C TYR A 384 -14.62 -12.25 1.85
N CYS A 385 -15.90 -12.64 1.77
CA CYS A 385 -16.85 -12.57 2.88
C CYS A 385 -16.88 -13.92 3.63
N ILE A 386 -15.75 -14.26 4.24
CA ILE A 386 -15.61 -15.51 5.02
C ILE A 386 -16.57 -15.45 6.20
N ASP A 387 -17.38 -16.49 6.38
CA ASP A 387 -18.35 -16.63 7.47
C ASP A 387 -18.49 -18.10 7.91
N PHE A 388 -18.96 -18.34 9.13
CA PHE A 388 -19.19 -19.67 9.71
C PHE A 388 -20.66 -19.85 10.09
N ASN A 389 -21.39 -20.57 9.24
CA ASN A 389 -22.82 -20.77 9.39
C ASN A 389 -23.13 -22.13 10.02
N GLU A 390 -24.02 -22.14 11.03
CA GLU A 390 -24.49 -23.37 11.64
C GLU A 390 -25.57 -24.05 10.77
N VAL A 391 -25.28 -25.26 10.31
CA VAL A 391 -26.19 -26.07 9.49
C VAL A 391 -26.34 -27.44 10.13
N ASN A 392 -27.54 -27.78 10.58
CA ASN A 392 -27.87 -29.07 11.23
C ASN A 392 -26.97 -29.39 12.43
N GLY A 393 -26.68 -28.40 13.29
CA GLY A 393 -25.84 -28.59 14.49
C GLY A 393 -24.33 -28.69 14.23
N LYS A 394 -23.88 -28.34 13.00
CA LYS A 394 -22.46 -28.29 12.63
C LYS A 394 -22.16 -26.97 11.93
N TYR A 395 -21.05 -26.34 12.29
CA TYR A 395 -20.57 -25.16 11.59
C TYR A 395 -19.95 -25.54 10.24
N LYS A 396 -20.30 -24.77 9.20
CA LYS A 396 -19.69 -24.84 7.87
C LYS A 396 -19.19 -23.46 7.49
N VAL A 397 -18.01 -23.41 6.91
CA VAL A 397 -17.45 -22.19 6.35
C VAL A 397 -18.12 -21.87 5.01
N THR A 398 -18.36 -20.59 4.76
CA THR A 398 -18.88 -20.04 3.50
C THR A 398 -18.07 -18.83 3.07
N GLY A 399 -17.98 -18.56 1.77
CA GLY A 399 -17.25 -17.39 1.26
C GLY A 399 -15.74 -17.42 1.49
N GLN A 400 -15.16 -18.60 1.73
CA GLN A 400 -13.73 -18.80 1.95
C GLN A 400 -12.89 -18.73 0.66
N PRO A 401 -11.60 -18.38 0.75
CA PRO A 401 -10.67 -18.48 -0.37
C PRO A 401 -10.60 -19.90 -0.93
N GLY A 402 -10.30 -20.00 -2.23
CA GLY A 402 -10.02 -21.28 -2.87
C GLY A 402 -8.68 -21.88 -2.42
N VAL A 403 -8.49 -23.18 -2.69
CA VAL A 403 -7.21 -23.88 -2.40
C VAL A 403 -6.01 -23.22 -3.07
N GLY A 404 -6.22 -22.58 -4.22
CA GLY A 404 -5.18 -21.85 -4.95
C GLY A 404 -4.63 -20.68 -4.13
N ASP A 405 -5.48 -19.90 -3.48
CA ASP A 405 -5.06 -18.75 -2.66
C ASP A 405 -4.37 -19.20 -1.38
N VAL A 406 -4.92 -20.22 -0.71
CA VAL A 406 -4.29 -20.81 0.48
C VAL A 406 -2.90 -21.33 0.14
N THR A 407 -2.75 -22.03 -0.98
CA THR A 407 -1.43 -22.58 -1.40
C THR A 407 -0.46 -21.47 -1.79
N LYS A 408 -0.90 -20.45 -2.55
CA LYS A 408 -0.07 -19.28 -2.91
C LYS A 408 0.48 -18.59 -1.66
N GLN A 409 -0.35 -18.42 -0.64
CA GLN A 409 0.04 -17.76 0.60
C GLN A 409 1.15 -18.53 1.34
N TYR A 410 1.06 -19.86 1.42
CA TYR A 410 2.16 -20.69 1.92
C TYR A 410 3.42 -20.57 1.05
N LEU A 411 3.27 -20.51 -0.28
CA LEU A 411 4.41 -20.36 -1.20
C LEU A 411 5.11 -19.00 -1.04
N TYR A 412 4.38 -17.92 -0.72
CA TYR A 412 5.01 -16.64 -0.42
C TYR A 412 5.90 -16.73 0.82
N GLN A 413 5.43 -17.36 1.90
CA GLN A 413 6.27 -17.59 3.08
C GLN A 413 7.47 -18.45 2.74
N LEU A 414 7.27 -19.54 1.98
CA LEU A 414 8.35 -20.42 1.55
C LEU A 414 9.42 -19.69 0.72
N ALA A 415 8.99 -18.78 -0.15
CA ALA A 415 9.88 -17.99 -1.00
C ALA A 415 10.74 -17.00 -0.19
N TYR A 416 10.19 -16.42 0.87
CA TYR A 416 10.94 -15.50 1.73
C TYR A 416 11.68 -16.18 2.89
N ASP A 417 11.42 -17.45 3.18
CA ASP A 417 11.96 -18.16 4.35
C ASP A 417 13.49 -18.10 4.46
N ASP A 418 14.21 -18.24 3.34
CA ASP A 418 15.68 -18.11 3.32
C ASP A 418 16.13 -16.69 3.67
N PHE A 419 15.48 -15.68 3.08
CA PHE A 419 15.75 -14.28 3.36
C PHE A 419 15.44 -13.92 4.81
N ILE A 420 14.27 -14.32 5.30
CA ILE A 420 13.81 -14.10 6.68
C ILE A 420 14.84 -14.65 7.67
N THR A 421 15.26 -15.90 7.44
CA THR A 421 16.21 -16.61 8.29
C THR A 421 17.60 -15.97 8.27
N LYS A 422 18.12 -15.63 7.09
CA LYS A 422 19.47 -15.07 6.93
C LYS A 422 19.60 -13.63 7.41
N GLN A 423 18.53 -12.83 7.28
CA GLN A 423 18.49 -11.46 7.80
C GLN A 423 18.22 -11.40 9.31
N GLY A 424 17.73 -12.49 9.90
CA GLY A 424 17.54 -12.60 11.35
C GLY A 424 16.22 -12.01 11.85
N TYR A 425 15.17 -11.98 11.03
CA TYR A 425 13.83 -11.63 11.52
C TYR A 425 13.38 -12.65 12.57
N LYS A 426 12.92 -12.15 13.73
CA LYS A 426 12.57 -13.02 14.86
C LYS A 426 11.18 -13.59 14.75
N TYR A 427 10.27 -12.84 14.15
CA TYR A 427 8.87 -13.19 14.03
C TYR A 427 8.45 -13.18 12.57
N VAL A 428 7.62 -14.14 12.19
CA VAL A 428 6.97 -14.19 10.88
C VAL A 428 5.48 -14.22 11.11
N GLN A 429 4.76 -13.45 10.33
CA GLN A 429 3.30 -13.47 10.30
C GLN A 429 2.84 -13.78 8.90
N ASN A 430 1.84 -14.64 8.80
CA ASN A 430 1.25 -15.06 7.55
C ASN A 430 -0.26 -14.88 7.63
N MET A 431 -0.84 -13.95 6.86
CA MET A 431 -2.24 -13.53 7.07
C MET A 431 -3.01 -13.21 5.80
N PHE A 432 -4.32 -13.45 5.86
CA PHE A 432 -5.30 -12.86 4.98
C PHE A 432 -5.95 -11.64 5.62
N PHE A 433 -6.00 -10.54 4.88
CA PHE A 433 -6.72 -9.32 5.25
C PHE A 433 -8.03 -9.23 4.48
N CYS A 434 -9.15 -9.51 5.15
CA CYS A 434 -10.48 -9.43 4.56
C CYS A 434 -11.22 -8.18 5.04
N PRO A 435 -11.99 -7.51 4.18
CA PRO A 435 -12.78 -6.34 4.59
C PRO A 435 -14.02 -6.76 5.37
N GLN A 436 -14.41 -5.94 6.35
CA GLN A 436 -15.65 -6.06 7.10
C GLN A 436 -16.10 -4.68 7.60
N GLU A 437 -17.36 -4.54 8.00
CA GLU A 437 -17.88 -3.29 8.56
C GLU A 437 -17.30 -3.00 9.95
N LEU A 438 -17.12 -4.05 10.76
CA LEU A 438 -16.48 -3.96 12.08
C LEU A 438 -15.23 -4.83 12.07
N ALA A 439 -14.14 -4.28 12.63
CA ALA A 439 -12.88 -5.00 12.73
C ALA A 439 -13.01 -6.22 13.66
N GLU A 440 -12.41 -7.33 13.26
CA GLU A 440 -12.30 -8.55 14.04
C GLU A 440 -10.90 -9.16 13.82
N PRO A 441 -9.90 -8.70 14.59
CA PRO A 441 -8.51 -9.11 14.38
C PRO A 441 -8.23 -10.59 14.64
N ASP A 442 -8.92 -11.19 15.62
CA ASP A 442 -8.75 -12.60 16.01
C ASP A 442 -9.89 -13.47 15.45
N TYR A 443 -10.13 -13.38 14.14
CA TYR A 443 -11.27 -14.06 13.50
C TYR A 443 -11.04 -15.58 13.37
N GLY A 444 -9.82 -16.01 13.08
CA GLY A 444 -9.46 -17.43 12.97
C GLY A 444 -8.26 -17.68 12.08
N TYR A 445 -8.09 -18.92 11.62
CA TYR A 445 -6.99 -19.32 10.74
C TYR A 445 -7.39 -20.47 9.82
N VAL A 446 -6.65 -20.62 8.71
CA VAL A 446 -6.68 -21.80 7.86
C VAL A 446 -5.33 -22.52 7.92
N GLU A 447 -5.38 -23.85 7.94
CA GLU A 447 -4.18 -24.68 7.92
C GLU A 447 -4.22 -25.71 6.79
N MET A 448 -3.06 -25.93 6.18
CA MET A 448 -2.81 -27.10 5.33
C MET A 448 -1.63 -27.87 5.90
N LYS A 449 -1.91 -28.91 6.70
CA LYS A 449 -0.89 -29.69 7.42
C LYS A 449 0.26 -30.19 6.54
N MET A 450 -0.02 -30.53 5.27
CA MET A 450 1.01 -30.95 4.32
C MET A 450 2.03 -29.85 3.96
N LEU A 451 1.63 -28.58 4.04
CA LEU A 451 2.50 -27.42 3.77
C LEU A 451 3.17 -26.90 5.04
N HIS A 452 2.74 -27.37 6.22
CA HIS A 452 3.35 -26.97 7.49
C HIS A 452 4.81 -27.43 7.58
N ASN A 453 5.14 -28.61 7.03
CA ASN A 453 6.49 -29.17 7.04
C ASN A 453 6.94 -29.48 5.60
N ILE A 454 7.69 -28.57 4.98
CA ILE A 454 8.27 -28.77 3.64
C ILE A 454 9.79 -28.87 3.79
N GLY A 455 10.33 -30.08 3.64
CA GLY A 455 11.75 -30.32 3.88
C GLY A 455 12.10 -30.10 5.34
N ASP A 456 13.05 -29.21 5.60
CA ASP A 456 13.50 -28.75 6.91
C ASP A 456 12.79 -27.47 7.40
N LYS A 457 11.81 -26.96 6.63
CA LYS A 457 11.13 -25.70 6.91
C LYS A 457 9.78 -25.93 7.59
N THR A 458 9.48 -25.08 8.58
CA THR A 458 8.17 -25.04 9.25
C THR A 458 7.45 -23.75 8.90
N LEU A 459 6.36 -23.84 8.12
CA LEU A 459 5.57 -22.68 7.70
C LEU A 459 4.44 -22.37 8.68
N GLU A 460 4.03 -21.11 8.77
CA GLU A 460 2.98 -20.68 9.70
C GLU A 460 1.58 -21.00 9.19
N ASN A 461 0.63 -21.19 10.10
CA ASN A 461 -0.79 -21.16 9.72
C ASN A 461 -1.14 -19.77 9.18
N ILE A 462 -2.10 -19.72 8.25
CA ILE A 462 -2.53 -18.46 7.67
C ILE A 462 -3.65 -17.92 8.55
N ALA A 463 -3.35 -16.88 9.34
CA ALA A 463 -4.36 -16.20 10.14
C ALA A 463 -5.32 -15.42 9.22
N VAL A 464 -6.58 -15.30 9.63
CA VAL A 464 -7.57 -14.47 8.94
C VAL A 464 -7.87 -13.29 9.85
N VAL A 465 -7.70 -12.09 9.32
CA VAL A 465 -7.95 -10.82 10.01
C VAL A 465 -9.06 -10.09 9.26
N LYS A 466 -10.12 -9.70 9.96
CA LYS A 466 -11.16 -8.83 9.39
C LYS A 466 -10.81 -7.39 9.71
N LEU A 467 -10.46 -6.61 8.70
CA LEU A 467 -10.18 -5.18 8.85
C LEU A 467 -11.46 -4.37 8.67
N CYS A 468 -11.63 -3.32 9.48
CA CYS A 468 -12.68 -2.33 9.28
C CYS A 468 -12.42 -1.59 7.95
N ALA A 469 -13.27 -1.84 6.95
CA ALA A 469 -13.09 -1.27 5.62
C ALA A 469 -13.19 0.26 5.65
N GLU A 470 -14.09 0.81 6.46
CA GLU A 470 -14.28 2.24 6.60
C GLU A 470 -13.03 2.96 7.12
N GLU A 471 -12.42 2.42 8.18
CA GLU A 471 -11.19 2.94 8.75
C GLU A 471 -10.02 2.84 7.75
N MET A 472 -9.91 1.72 7.05
CA MET A 472 -8.89 1.55 6.02
C MET A 472 -9.09 2.55 4.86
N TYR A 473 -10.31 2.85 4.48
CA TYR A 473 -10.59 3.85 3.46
C TYR A 473 -10.24 5.26 3.93
N ASP A 474 -10.50 5.61 5.19
CA ASP A 474 -10.15 6.92 5.72
C ASP A 474 -8.63 7.14 5.74
N LEU A 475 -7.87 6.16 6.23
CA LEU A 475 -6.40 6.18 6.17
C LEU A 475 -5.91 6.30 4.73
N TYR A 476 -6.47 5.47 3.84
CA TYR A 476 -6.09 5.47 2.43
C TYR A 476 -6.35 6.82 1.81
N LEU A 477 -7.55 7.39 1.93
CA LEU A 477 -7.92 8.69 1.35
C LEU A 477 -7.02 9.82 1.89
N GLN A 478 -6.68 9.80 3.18
CA GLN A 478 -5.82 10.80 3.83
C GLN A 478 -4.32 10.63 3.51
N ASN A 479 -3.91 9.54 2.83
CA ASN A 479 -2.51 9.15 2.63
C ASN A 479 -1.77 8.86 3.94
N GLU A 480 -2.50 8.41 4.96
CA GLU A 480 -1.94 8.01 6.23
C GLU A 480 -1.59 6.51 6.24
N LYS A 481 -0.60 6.17 7.06
CA LYS A 481 -0.21 4.79 7.32
C LYS A 481 -0.60 4.39 8.72
N VAL A 482 -0.88 3.12 8.90
CA VAL A 482 -1.02 2.50 10.21
C VAL A 482 0.27 2.74 11.00
N LYS A 483 0.15 3.40 12.16
CA LYS A 483 1.30 3.74 13.02
C LYS A 483 1.85 2.52 13.73
N ASP A 484 0.96 1.66 14.19
CA ASP A 484 1.27 0.42 14.88
C ASP A 484 0.47 -0.72 14.27
N PRO A 485 1.08 -1.55 13.40
CA PRO A 485 0.39 -2.69 12.81
C PRO A 485 -0.17 -3.68 13.83
N THR A 486 0.42 -3.75 15.04
CA THR A 486 0.03 -4.73 16.06
C THR A 486 -1.38 -4.52 16.59
N THR A 487 -1.95 -3.33 16.45
CA THR A 487 -3.35 -3.06 16.86
C THR A 487 -4.38 -3.78 16.00
N TYR A 488 -4.02 -4.17 14.78
CA TYR A 488 -4.90 -4.85 13.83
C TYR A 488 -4.58 -6.35 13.71
N ILE A 489 -3.56 -6.82 14.41
CA ILE A 489 -2.99 -8.14 14.21
C ILE A 489 -3.12 -8.95 15.50
N PRO A 490 -3.62 -10.19 15.45
CA PRO A 490 -3.77 -11.01 16.65
C PRO A 490 -2.40 -11.39 17.23
N ALA A 491 -2.25 -11.26 18.55
CA ALA A 491 -1.01 -11.60 19.27
C ALA A 491 -0.57 -13.06 19.05
N VAL A 492 -1.53 -13.97 18.83
CA VAL A 492 -1.31 -15.41 18.63
C VAL A 492 -0.57 -15.73 17.32
N ALA A 493 -0.61 -14.84 16.33
CA ALA A 493 0.06 -15.05 15.05
C ALA A 493 1.56 -14.73 15.08
N VAL A 494 2.09 -14.23 16.20
CA VAL A 494 3.52 -13.96 16.40
C VAL A 494 4.21 -15.26 16.83
N LYS A 495 4.55 -16.13 15.88
CA LYS A 495 5.35 -17.32 16.18
C LYS A 495 6.83 -17.01 15.97
N ARG A 496 7.67 -17.44 16.92
CA ARG A 496 9.13 -17.27 16.83
C ARG A 496 9.67 -18.11 15.68
N VAL A 497 10.52 -17.52 14.85
CA VAL A 497 11.29 -18.26 13.84
C VAL A 497 12.27 -19.17 14.58
N TYR A 498 11.97 -20.46 14.61
CA TYR A 498 12.87 -21.49 15.12
C TYR A 498 13.90 -21.85 14.03
N SER A 499 14.70 -20.89 13.57
CA SER A 499 15.76 -21.22 12.60
C SER A 499 17.02 -21.73 13.30
N THR A 500 17.47 -22.88 12.84
CA THR A 500 18.67 -23.63 13.24
C THR A 500 20.00 -22.92 12.96
N ASN A 501 20.00 -21.72 12.36
CA ASN A 501 21.23 -21.03 12.01
C ASN A 501 21.70 -20.04 13.08
N PHE A 502 22.06 -20.59 14.23
CA PHE A 502 22.83 -19.92 15.30
C PHE A 502 24.03 -19.14 14.74
N ALA A 503 24.76 -19.73 13.78
CA ALA A 503 25.92 -19.13 13.16
C ALA A 503 25.60 -17.81 12.43
N ASN A 504 24.47 -17.71 11.72
CA ASN A 504 24.13 -16.48 10.99
C ASN A 504 23.59 -15.38 11.91
N ARG A 505 22.82 -15.74 12.94
CA ARG A 505 22.40 -14.79 13.98
C ARG A 505 23.60 -14.29 14.79
N MET A 506 24.51 -15.20 15.16
CA MET A 506 25.78 -14.87 15.79
C MET A 506 26.65 -14.03 14.86
N MET A 507 26.72 -14.31 13.55
CA MET A 507 27.50 -13.51 12.58
C MET A 507 26.88 -12.12 12.32
N ALA A 508 25.55 -11.98 12.28
CA ALA A 508 24.89 -10.68 12.16
C ALA A 508 25.06 -9.83 13.44
N TYR A 509 24.91 -10.46 14.61
CA TYR A 509 25.21 -9.87 15.92
C TYR A 509 26.70 -9.47 15.99
N LEU A 510 27.62 -10.39 15.65
CA LEU A 510 29.05 -10.16 15.56
C LEU A 510 29.36 -9.03 14.57
N ARG A 511 28.74 -8.92 13.39
CA ARG A 511 28.99 -7.83 12.41
C ARG A 511 28.48 -6.46 12.88
N GLY A 512 27.31 -6.41 13.52
CA GLY A 512 26.84 -5.19 14.19
C GLY A 512 27.80 -4.73 15.28
N ILE A 513 28.43 -5.69 15.97
CA ILE A 513 29.36 -5.51 17.08
C ILE A 513 30.81 -5.31 16.62
N THR A 514 31.24 -5.85 15.48
CA THR A 514 32.58 -5.69 14.91
C THR A 514 32.77 -4.23 14.51
N LYS A 515 31.70 -3.55 14.08
CA LYS A 515 31.70 -2.10 13.89
C LYS A 515 31.89 -1.33 15.20
N ALA A 516 31.38 -1.81 16.33
CA ALA A 516 31.57 -1.19 17.64
C ALA A 516 32.98 -1.46 18.21
N SER A 517 33.51 -2.68 18.02
CA SER A 517 34.88 -3.06 18.38
C SER A 517 35.92 -2.31 17.54
N GLN A 518 35.77 -2.28 16.21
CA GLN A 518 36.62 -1.48 15.31
C GLN A 518 36.51 0.02 15.59
N ALA A 519 35.33 0.55 15.95
CA ALA A 519 35.19 1.94 16.36
C ALA A 519 35.85 2.25 17.72
N ALA A 520 35.93 1.27 18.62
CA ALA A 520 36.67 1.36 19.88
C ALA A 520 38.18 1.25 19.65
N GLU A 521 38.61 0.36 18.76
CA GLU A 521 40.00 0.16 18.35
C GLU A 521 40.55 1.40 17.64
N ILE A 522 39.80 2.01 16.70
CA ILE A 522 40.13 3.29 16.08
C ILE A 522 40.22 4.42 17.13
N LYS A 523 39.31 4.45 18.12
CA LYS A 523 39.37 5.45 19.22
C LYS A 523 40.55 5.21 20.19
N MET A 524 41.03 3.98 20.31
CA MET A 524 42.22 3.61 21.07
C MET A 524 43.51 3.90 20.30
N GLU A 525 43.59 3.59 19.00
CA GLU A 525 44.73 3.87 18.13
C GLU A 525 44.94 5.38 17.92
N MET A 526 43.86 6.17 17.76
CA MET A 526 43.93 7.64 17.66
C MET A 526 44.52 8.32 18.92
N LYS A 527 44.69 7.61 20.05
CA LYS A 527 45.35 8.11 21.27
C LYS A 527 46.87 7.93 21.27
N SER A 528 47.42 7.06 20.41
CA SER A 528 48.89 6.90 20.30
C SER A 528 49.58 8.16 19.78
N ASP A 529 48.85 9.06 19.10
CA ASP A 529 49.44 10.21 18.40
C ASP A 529 49.16 11.59 19.00
N LYS A 530 48.38 11.77 20.08
CA LYS A 530 48.21 13.11 20.70
C LYS A 530 48.01 13.05 22.21
N GLY A 531 48.97 13.65 22.93
CA GLY A 531 49.01 13.78 24.39
C GLY A 531 47.83 14.53 25.02
N LYS A 532 46.71 13.84 25.22
CA LYS A 532 45.62 14.26 26.10
C LYS A 532 45.38 13.20 27.17
N LEU A 533 45.38 13.63 28.43
CA LEU A 533 45.00 12.82 29.59
C LEU A 533 43.65 12.14 29.36
N ILE A 534 43.59 10.83 29.57
CA ILE A 534 42.37 10.02 29.48
C ILE A 534 41.82 9.81 30.89
N TYR A 535 40.51 10.01 31.08
CA TYR A 535 39.86 9.78 32.37
C TYR A 535 39.61 8.27 32.61
N PRO A 536 39.79 7.75 33.85
CA PRO A 536 39.62 6.32 34.19
C PRO A 536 38.26 5.72 33.81
N LYS A 537 37.19 6.54 33.76
CA LYS A 537 35.84 6.10 33.38
C LYS A 537 35.71 5.75 31.89
N GLN A 538 36.53 6.33 31.02
CA GLN A 538 36.45 6.12 29.57
C GLN A 538 37.18 4.82 29.17
N ILE A 539 38.32 4.53 29.81
CA ILE A 539 39.04 3.24 29.70
C ILE A 539 38.16 2.09 30.22
N LYS A 540 37.50 2.29 31.36
CA LYS A 540 36.56 1.32 31.95
C LYS A 540 35.39 0.92 31.04
N ARG A 541 34.96 1.79 30.12
CA ARG A 541 33.81 1.55 29.22
C ARG A 541 34.22 0.84 27.93
N GLU A 542 35.47 0.99 27.48
CA GLU A 542 36.03 0.31 26.31
C GLU A 542 36.54 -1.10 26.64
N LEU A 543 36.91 -1.37 27.92
CA LEU A 543 37.34 -2.68 28.43
C LEU A 543 36.21 -3.73 28.45
N GLY A 544 35.00 -3.36 28.87
CA GLY A 544 33.87 -4.29 28.94
C GLY A 544 33.57 -4.95 27.61
N ALA A 545 33.66 -4.19 26.52
CA ALA A 545 33.55 -4.71 25.16
C ALA A 545 34.62 -5.79 24.87
N LYS A 546 35.91 -5.50 25.05
CA LYS A 546 36.98 -6.47 24.77
C LYS A 546 36.91 -7.73 25.63
N LEU A 547 36.49 -7.62 26.90
CA LEU A 547 36.36 -8.77 27.79
C LEU A 547 35.32 -9.79 27.29
N ILE A 548 34.25 -9.28 26.69
CA ILE A 548 33.20 -10.09 26.08
C ILE A 548 33.69 -10.73 24.78
N TYR A 549 34.34 -9.94 23.93
CA TYR A 549 34.62 -10.31 22.54
C TYR A 549 35.91 -11.12 22.36
N ASP A 550 36.95 -10.84 23.15
CA ASP A 550 38.29 -11.41 22.97
C ASP A 550 38.59 -12.53 23.98
N ALA A 551 37.83 -12.62 25.08
CA ALA A 551 38.01 -13.64 26.12
C ALA A 551 36.80 -14.57 26.29
N ILE A 552 35.59 -14.04 26.53
CA ILE A 552 34.43 -14.89 26.87
C ILE A 552 33.87 -15.64 25.64
N CYS A 553 33.60 -14.93 24.53
CA CYS A 553 33.04 -15.55 23.32
C CYS A 553 33.89 -16.68 22.71
N PRO A 554 35.22 -16.54 22.49
CA PRO A 554 36.04 -17.61 21.91
C PRO A 554 36.10 -18.87 22.78
N ILE A 555 36.06 -18.70 24.10
CA ILE A 555 36.10 -19.80 25.06
C ILE A 555 34.74 -20.48 25.16
N ALA A 556 33.65 -19.72 25.10
CA ALA A 556 32.30 -20.27 25.03
C ALA A 556 32.07 -21.08 23.75
N THR A 557 32.49 -20.57 22.58
CA THR A 557 32.37 -21.30 21.30
C THR A 557 33.23 -22.57 21.28
N GLY A 558 34.44 -22.51 21.85
CA GLY A 558 35.30 -23.69 21.97
C GLY A 558 34.79 -24.74 22.96
N ALA A 559 34.25 -24.32 24.11
CA ALA A 559 33.81 -25.22 25.19
C ALA A 559 32.50 -25.96 24.88
N PHE A 560 31.57 -25.33 24.16
CA PHE A 560 30.25 -25.90 23.90
C PHE A 560 30.07 -26.43 22.49
N TYR A 561 30.85 -25.94 21.52
CA TYR A 561 30.59 -26.19 20.10
C TYR A 561 31.84 -26.63 19.31
N GLY A 562 32.99 -26.76 19.97
CA GLY A 562 34.22 -27.29 19.37
C GLY A 562 34.84 -26.40 18.29
N PHE A 563 34.48 -25.11 18.24
CA PHE A 563 34.92 -24.16 17.20
C PHE A 563 35.44 -22.84 17.81
N ASN A 564 36.51 -22.30 17.21
CA ASN A 564 37.13 -21.02 17.57
C ASN A 564 36.99 -20.00 16.40
N PRO A 565 36.27 -18.87 16.56
CA PRO A 565 36.00 -17.91 15.48
C PRO A 565 37.22 -17.17 14.91
N TYR A 566 38.41 -17.39 15.47
CA TYR A 566 39.65 -16.77 15.02
C TYR A 566 40.59 -17.74 14.28
N GLU A 567 40.20 -19.02 14.11
CA GLU A 567 40.95 -19.98 13.30
C GLU A 567 40.46 -19.95 11.83
N LYS A 568 41.40 -19.92 10.88
CA LYS A 568 41.12 -19.66 9.45
C LYS A 568 40.70 -20.87 8.62
N GLU A 569 40.70 -22.08 9.19
CA GLU A 569 40.29 -23.31 8.49
C GLU A 569 38.99 -23.85 9.07
N TYR A 570 37.89 -23.60 8.36
CA TYR A 570 36.58 -24.14 8.68
C TYR A 570 36.36 -25.39 7.82
N GLY A 571 36.58 -26.57 8.38
CA GLY A 571 36.18 -27.83 7.74
C GLY A 571 34.65 -27.94 7.63
N ASN A 572 34.14 -28.92 6.87
CA ASN A 572 32.71 -29.23 6.80
C ASN A 572 32.19 -29.56 8.21
N MET A 573 31.49 -28.61 8.84
CA MET A 573 30.96 -28.76 10.19
C MET A 573 29.44 -28.97 10.14
N VAL A 574 29.01 -30.13 10.63
CA VAL A 574 27.61 -30.44 10.94
C VAL A 574 27.37 -29.93 12.35
N ALA A 575 26.50 -28.93 12.53
CA ALA A 575 26.01 -28.57 13.85
C ALA A 575 25.10 -29.70 14.34
N GLU A 576 25.64 -30.65 15.10
CA GLU A 576 24.80 -31.51 15.90
C GLU A 576 24.07 -30.64 16.92
N ASP A 577 22.76 -30.85 17.00
CA ASP A 577 21.79 -30.12 17.82
C ASP A 577 22.12 -30.25 19.32
N MET A 578 23.04 -29.41 19.80
CA MET A 578 23.28 -29.24 21.23
C MET A 578 22.28 -28.19 21.75
N GLY A 579 21.16 -28.68 22.25
CA GLY A 579 20.02 -27.89 22.72
C GLY A 579 20.31 -26.70 23.65
N ASN A 580 19.27 -25.88 23.80
CA ASN A 580 19.16 -24.64 24.58
C ASN A 580 20.23 -23.57 24.31
N SER A 581 20.58 -23.35 23.05
CA SER A 581 21.58 -22.35 22.63
C SER A 581 21.17 -20.90 22.92
N TYR A 582 19.87 -20.61 23.02
CA TYR A 582 19.35 -19.27 23.32
C TYR A 582 19.62 -18.88 24.77
N GLU A 583 19.26 -19.76 25.72
CA GLU A 583 19.44 -19.53 27.15
C GLU A 583 20.94 -19.47 27.51
N LYS A 584 21.78 -20.26 26.82
CA LYS A 584 23.24 -20.14 26.90
C LYS A 584 23.76 -18.76 26.49
N CYS A 585 23.23 -18.17 25.42
CA CYS A 585 23.67 -16.84 24.96
C CYS A 585 23.24 -15.72 25.89
N GLU A 586 22.00 -15.78 26.37
CA GLU A 586 21.49 -14.84 27.36
C GLU A 586 22.33 -14.91 28.64
N GLN A 587 22.61 -16.13 29.12
CA GLN A 587 23.49 -16.33 30.27
C GLN A 587 24.90 -15.81 29.99
N ILE A 588 25.51 -16.05 28.82
CA ILE A 588 26.84 -15.52 28.47
C ILE A 588 26.86 -13.98 28.51
N ALA A 589 25.83 -13.33 27.97
CA ALA A 589 25.72 -11.87 27.99
C ALA A 589 25.55 -11.32 29.43
N LEU A 590 24.78 -12.00 30.27
CA LEU A 590 24.63 -11.64 31.69
C LEU A 590 25.94 -11.81 32.45
N VAL A 591 26.65 -12.92 32.26
CA VAL A 591 27.96 -13.17 32.88
C VAL A 591 28.98 -12.12 32.45
N ALA A 592 29.00 -11.78 31.16
CA ALA A 592 29.81 -10.71 30.62
C ALA A 592 29.60 -9.36 31.35
N ILE A 593 28.33 -8.97 31.55
CA ILE A 593 27.97 -7.74 32.26
C ILE A 593 28.38 -7.82 33.74
N GLU A 594 28.19 -8.97 34.39
CA GLU A 594 28.59 -9.18 35.78
C GLU A 594 30.11 -9.11 35.95
N ILE A 595 30.89 -9.74 35.08
CA ILE A 595 32.36 -9.69 35.14
C ILE A 595 32.85 -8.25 34.93
N GLU A 596 32.29 -7.53 33.95
CA GLU A 596 32.65 -6.12 33.73
C GLU A 596 32.39 -5.27 34.99
N LYS A 597 31.27 -5.49 35.66
CA LYS A 597 30.91 -4.79 36.89
C LYS A 597 31.95 -5.05 37.99
N HIS A 598 32.30 -6.31 38.24
CA HIS A 598 33.25 -6.67 39.29
C HIS A 598 34.67 -6.17 38.99
N ILE A 599 35.16 -6.31 37.75
CA ILE A 599 36.50 -5.82 37.36
C ILE A 599 36.60 -4.30 37.54
N LYS A 600 35.52 -3.53 37.31
CA LYS A 600 35.51 -2.08 37.52
C LYS A 600 35.63 -1.66 38.99
N GLU A 601 35.37 -2.56 39.93
CA GLU A 601 35.37 -2.29 41.38
C GLU A 601 36.71 -2.63 42.05
N LEU A 602 37.60 -3.37 41.37
CA LEU A 602 38.91 -3.78 41.88
C LEU A 602 39.97 -2.66 41.85
N SER A 603 40.90 -2.70 42.80
CA SER A 603 42.12 -1.88 42.84
C SER A 603 43.23 -2.43 41.93
N GLU A 604 44.25 -1.62 41.61
CA GLU A 604 45.38 -2.04 40.76
C GLU A 604 46.18 -3.22 41.32
N GLN A 605 46.22 -3.40 42.65
CA GLN A 605 46.88 -4.55 43.27
C GLN A 605 46.04 -5.82 43.12
N GLU A 606 44.72 -5.72 43.22
CA GLU A 606 43.78 -6.84 43.07
C GLU A 606 43.65 -7.27 41.61
N LEU A 607 43.73 -6.34 40.66
CA LEU A 607 43.76 -6.62 39.22
C LEU A 607 45.01 -7.42 38.78
N ARG A 608 46.07 -7.43 39.59
CA ARG A 608 47.29 -8.22 39.33
C ARG A 608 47.24 -9.61 39.95
N ASP A 609 46.27 -9.89 40.83
CA ASP A 609 46.14 -11.18 41.51
C ASP A 609 45.20 -12.11 40.74
N GLU A 610 45.81 -13.08 40.05
CA GLU A 610 45.11 -14.11 39.29
C GLU A 610 44.13 -14.92 40.13
N THR A 611 44.43 -15.10 41.43
CA THR A 611 43.57 -15.84 42.37
C THR A 611 42.26 -15.10 42.61
N ILE A 612 42.32 -13.76 42.75
CA ILE A 612 41.16 -12.91 42.96
C ILE A 612 40.29 -12.88 41.71
N VAL A 613 40.90 -12.70 40.53
CA VAL A 613 40.19 -12.69 39.25
C VAL A 613 39.51 -14.05 38.98
N LYS A 614 40.17 -15.17 39.31
CA LYS A 614 39.59 -16.51 39.17
C LYS A 614 38.35 -16.74 40.03
N VAL A 615 38.36 -16.25 41.28
CA VAL A 615 37.19 -16.35 42.19
C VAL A 615 36.02 -15.51 41.69
N ILE A 616 36.29 -14.31 41.17
CA ILE A 616 35.26 -13.43 40.60
C ILE A 616 34.64 -14.06 39.36
N LEU A 617 35.47 -14.59 38.46
CA LEU A 617 34.98 -15.27 37.27
C LEU A 617 34.07 -16.43 37.67
N GLN A 618 34.48 -17.30 38.60
CA GLN A 618 33.63 -18.38 39.11
C GLN A 618 32.28 -17.89 39.63
N HIS A 619 32.28 -16.84 40.46
CA HIS A 619 31.05 -16.27 41.01
C HIS A 619 30.12 -15.75 39.90
N CYS A 620 30.64 -15.12 38.85
CA CYS A 620 29.79 -14.59 37.78
C CYS A 620 29.04 -15.71 37.02
N PHE A 621 29.55 -16.94 37.01
CA PHE A 621 28.85 -18.08 36.40
C PHE A 621 27.93 -18.82 37.39
N ASP A 622 27.85 -18.40 38.66
CA ASP A 622 26.90 -18.98 39.62
C ASP A 622 25.45 -18.67 39.18
N ASP A 623 24.55 -19.63 39.41
CA ASP A 623 23.14 -19.60 38.99
C ASP A 623 22.91 -19.55 37.46
N LYS A 624 23.91 -19.87 36.63
CA LYS A 624 23.81 -19.97 35.16
C LYS A 624 23.95 -21.42 34.70
N GLU A 625 22.88 -22.19 34.87
CA GLU A 625 22.89 -23.66 34.73
C GLU A 625 23.45 -24.14 33.38
N ASP A 626 23.07 -23.48 32.28
CA ASP A 626 23.43 -23.90 30.92
C ASP A 626 24.88 -23.60 30.54
N ILE A 627 25.56 -22.71 31.27
CA ILE A 627 26.96 -22.34 31.03
C ILE A 627 27.91 -22.62 32.20
N SER A 628 27.39 -23.22 33.28
CA SER A 628 28.14 -23.56 34.51
C SER A 628 29.40 -24.41 34.27
N ALA A 629 29.48 -25.13 33.15
CA ALA A 629 30.67 -25.87 32.74
C ALA A 629 31.88 -24.97 32.42
N MET A 630 31.66 -23.70 32.02
CA MET A 630 32.74 -22.73 31.80
C MET A 630 33.45 -22.32 33.11
N ALA A 631 32.78 -22.46 34.25
CA ALA A 631 33.30 -22.11 35.56
C ALA A 631 34.20 -23.20 36.17
N LYS A 632 34.54 -24.26 35.41
CA LYS A 632 35.26 -25.43 35.91
C LYS A 632 36.35 -25.89 34.93
N GLY A 633 37.43 -26.46 35.49
CA GLY A 633 38.50 -27.10 34.72
C GLY A 633 39.21 -26.18 33.72
N ASN A 634 39.64 -26.76 32.59
CA ASN A 634 40.46 -26.11 31.57
C ASN A 634 39.81 -24.86 30.93
N SER A 635 38.46 -24.81 30.88
CA SER A 635 37.73 -23.66 30.33
C SER A 635 37.87 -22.43 31.23
N LEU A 636 37.81 -22.61 32.54
CA LEU A 636 38.02 -21.52 33.51
C LEU A 636 39.48 -21.05 33.48
N ASP A 637 40.44 -21.97 33.42
CA ASP A 637 41.86 -21.61 33.41
C ASP A 637 42.22 -20.77 32.17
N LYS A 638 41.70 -21.15 30.98
CA LYS A 638 41.86 -20.33 29.76
C LYS A 638 41.15 -18.99 29.85
N LEU A 639 39.99 -18.93 30.51
CA LEU A 639 39.24 -17.69 30.68
C LEU A 639 39.99 -16.72 31.59
N VAL A 640 40.55 -17.23 32.68
CA VAL A 640 41.43 -16.47 33.58
C VAL A 640 42.64 -15.94 32.81
N GLU A 641 43.32 -16.79 32.03
CA GLU A 641 44.49 -16.39 31.25
C GLU A 641 44.17 -15.25 30.28
N LYS A 642 43.10 -15.37 29.49
CA LYS A 642 42.70 -14.35 28.50
C LYS A 642 42.21 -13.06 29.15
N VAL A 643 41.46 -13.16 30.25
CA VAL A 643 41.03 -11.98 31.02
C VAL A 643 42.25 -11.27 31.63
N MET A 644 43.22 -12.02 32.16
CA MET A 644 44.46 -11.44 32.71
C MET A 644 45.35 -10.82 31.63
N GLU A 645 45.41 -11.39 30.44
CA GLU A 645 46.09 -10.79 29.28
C GLU A 645 45.46 -9.45 28.90
N LEU A 646 44.13 -9.40 28.78
CA LEU A 646 43.39 -8.16 28.52
C LEU A 646 43.56 -7.11 29.63
N ILE A 647 43.53 -7.53 30.89
CA ILE A 647 43.80 -6.63 32.02
C ILE A 647 45.22 -6.06 31.92
N ARG A 648 46.22 -6.89 31.58
CA ARG A 648 47.60 -6.43 31.41
C ARG A 648 47.75 -5.46 30.24
N GLU A 649 47.13 -5.72 29.10
CA GLU A 649 47.24 -4.84 27.93
C GLU A 649 46.53 -3.48 28.10
N VAL A 650 45.48 -3.43 28.93
CA VAL A 650 44.61 -2.24 29.04
C VAL A 650 44.83 -1.44 30.34
N TYR A 651 45.21 -2.08 31.45
CA TYR A 651 45.41 -1.42 32.76
C TYR A 651 46.86 -1.28 33.22
N LEU A 652 47.78 -2.13 32.74
CA LEU A 652 49.19 -2.17 33.21
C LEU A 652 50.15 -1.69 32.13
#